data_AF-A0A2M7DA01-F1
#
_entry.id   AF-A0A2M7DA01-F1
#
_cell.length_a   1.000
_cell.length_b   1.000
_cell.length_c   1.000
_cell.angle_alpha   90.00
_cell.angle_beta   90.00
_cell.angle_gamma   90.00
#
_symmetry.space_group_name_H-M   'P 1'
#
loop_
_entity.id
_entity.type
_entity.pdbx_description
1 polymer ?
#
loop_
_entity_poly.entity_id
_entity_poly.type
_entity_poly.pdbx_seq_one_letter_code
_entity_poly.pdbx_strand_id
1 'polypeptide(L)'
;MEEENKKLESLKKQRIRTMQKDIARLKGEEISDLEPEREEIKIKKIKEIVEEKAEEKEEIEIKRRITEEEEKKRQEELLAEKKAAGQAEAERMKEEERRKIAEEERRKDAERKTTEEEEEKRRKEKILAKKTEEQRLTDIDKEVANIDLKKGALNKEKKQFLTEIKSFETQLEPLLKEEAVIENKIREIEELEKKASPEKKSQIEKKRWETDARRRDIEKAKWLILEEIEKVEEKIKDVESKYQETSSEEEQFKKEKEEILQKKREEELIREKARLKNEIFQLNDEKKIIENRENELSAKKDNLESELEKVLNEEKITEEVIQDMEAKEKETPDLKEQRRIEKERWKVDDDRKNLERKKWELEKEKKELSAGLKKVELEYQVILEKENLLKERLKEINRSLKISPEGEEDKKPEKEITTKDKEEPFKKKIEEERTIIVPEEKTTTQIEEERIKKEGEERERRRLIKEEMKKRIAEEAERRQEEMLWKERRKFLADNQIEAGEEGPSPEDSEIKKEAPETLISILPPKPSLLQKILIRTVIIAVLLATAGVIYWLFTTEKVQLFKEKIIPIEEEMPPTPPAEEEIIEKPEILIPASLISVNATETVKIASLSEIPTQLSQLLERTFETEGHIRILLENTNENKIVGLNEFFETFEIETPQGLLEKLDDDFTLFIYNGEGDNRLGFIAKTEGSENLFNLMRSWEATMETDTEKLFKALGKEETATVLSFKQTTYKNVLLRYLSFPSGNFGICWATYGDKFLFTSSGESIIRSIDKLITQ
;
A
#
# COMPACT_ATOMS: atom_id res chain seq x y z
N MET A 1 40.16 60.41 11.39
CA MET A 1 40.96 59.78 12.47
C MET A 1 41.95 58.73 11.97
N GLU A 2 41.78 58.14 10.77
CA GLU A 2 42.76 57.17 10.22
C GLU A 2 43.96 57.85 9.53
N GLU A 3 43.80 59.06 9.02
CA GLU A 3 44.91 59.86 8.44
C GLU A 3 45.87 60.45 9.48
N GLU A 4 45.40 60.79 10.69
CA GLU A 4 46.27 61.31 11.75
C GLU A 4 47.19 60.22 12.32
N ASN A 5 46.72 58.96 12.33
CA ASN A 5 47.52 57.84 12.84
C ASN A 5 48.66 57.46 11.88
N LYS A 6 48.45 57.56 10.57
CA LYS A 6 49.53 57.37 9.56
C LYS A 6 50.59 58.47 9.63
N LYS A 7 50.21 59.70 10.01
CA LYS A 7 51.15 60.82 10.19
C LYS A 7 51.99 60.67 11.46
N LEU A 8 51.44 60.07 12.52
CA LEU A 8 52.15 59.83 13.78
C LEU A 8 53.19 58.70 13.65
N GLU A 9 52.91 57.65 12.87
CA GLU A 9 53.87 56.57 12.62
C GLU A 9 55.06 57.00 11.74
N SER A 10 54.84 57.87 10.76
CA SER A 10 55.93 58.37 9.91
C SER A 10 56.92 59.26 10.69
N LEU A 11 56.41 60.07 11.63
CA LEU A 11 57.22 60.87 12.56
C LEU A 11 58.03 60.01 13.54
N LYS A 12 57.47 58.89 14.03
CA LYS A 12 58.21 57.95 14.89
C LYS A 12 59.35 57.25 14.12
N LYS A 13 59.14 56.87 12.86
CA LYS A 13 60.17 56.27 12.01
C LYS A 13 61.29 57.25 11.62
N GLN A 14 60.99 58.53 11.48
CA GLN A 14 62.01 59.57 11.25
C GLN A 14 62.89 59.82 12.49
N ARG A 15 62.32 59.77 13.70
CA ARG A 15 63.05 60.02 14.95
C ARG A 15 64.03 58.89 15.34
N ILE A 16 63.72 57.65 14.96
CA ILE A 16 64.63 56.51 15.20
C ILE A 16 65.82 56.53 14.23
N ARG A 17 65.63 57.00 12.98
CA ARG A 17 66.72 57.13 11.99
C ARG A 17 67.71 58.25 12.32
N THR A 18 67.30 59.31 12.99
CA THR A 18 68.22 60.37 13.44
C THR A 18 69.04 59.93 14.65
N MET A 19 68.43 59.26 15.63
CA MET A 19 69.16 58.75 16.81
C MET A 19 70.21 57.68 16.47
N GLN A 20 69.94 56.80 15.51
CA GLN A 20 70.93 55.81 15.06
C GLN A 20 72.11 56.43 14.29
N LYS A 21 71.92 57.61 13.70
CA LYS A 21 72.98 58.35 13.00
C LYS A 21 73.89 59.13 13.96
N ASP A 22 73.36 59.55 15.11
CA ASP A 22 74.14 60.24 16.15
C ASP A 22 74.96 59.27 17.02
N ILE A 23 74.51 58.02 17.20
CA ILE A 23 75.28 56.98 17.91
C ILE A 23 76.49 56.49 17.10
N ALA A 24 76.40 56.49 15.76
CA ALA A 24 77.53 56.16 14.89
C ALA A 24 78.59 57.27 14.81
N ARG A 25 78.23 58.51 15.16
CA ARG A 25 79.14 59.68 15.15
C ARG A 25 79.91 59.87 16.46
N LEU A 26 79.48 59.23 17.56
CA LEU A 26 80.12 59.33 18.88
C LEU A 26 81.10 58.17 19.21
N LYS A 27 81.31 57.23 18.28
CA LYS A 27 82.26 56.11 18.46
C LYS A 27 83.52 56.18 17.58
N GLY A 28 83.74 57.33 16.92
CA GLY A 28 84.80 57.49 15.90
C GLY A 28 86.00 58.35 16.29
N GLU A 29 86.03 58.94 17.49
CA GLU A 29 87.13 59.81 17.91
C GLU A 29 87.48 59.53 19.37
N GLU A 30 88.52 58.74 19.61
CA GLU A 30 89.58 59.13 20.55
C GLU A 30 90.74 58.12 20.57
N ILE A 31 91.93 58.69 20.40
CA ILE A 31 93.25 58.25 20.89
C ILE A 31 94.09 57.40 19.92
N SER A 32 94.91 58.13 19.14
CA SER A 32 96.20 57.68 18.64
C SER A 32 97.34 58.37 19.43
N ASP A 33 98.29 57.54 19.84
CA ASP A 33 99.74 57.77 20.00
C ASP A 33 100.27 58.61 21.19
N LEU A 34 101.10 57.97 22.03
CA LEU A 34 102.43 58.43 22.50
C LEU A 34 103.12 57.36 23.39
N GLU A 35 104.13 56.72 22.80
CA GLU A 35 105.41 56.17 23.30
C GLU A 35 105.66 55.58 24.72
N PRO A 36 106.67 54.69 24.84
CA PRO A 36 106.76 53.66 25.88
C PRO A 36 107.78 54.01 26.97
N GLU A 37 107.36 53.99 28.23
CA GLU A 37 108.20 53.66 29.39
C GLU A 37 107.33 53.77 30.65
N ARG A 38 107.14 52.64 31.35
CA ARG A 38 106.59 52.43 32.73
C ARG A 38 105.53 51.32 32.82
N GLU A 39 105.78 50.17 32.19
CA GLU A 39 104.89 48.99 32.33
C GLU A 39 105.07 48.17 33.60
N GLU A 40 106.15 48.29 34.37
CA GLU A 40 106.38 47.33 35.47
C GLU A 40 105.77 47.69 36.85
N ILE A 41 105.12 48.85 37.01
CA ILE A 41 104.50 49.24 38.30
C ILE A 41 102.95 49.26 38.24
N LYS A 42 102.33 49.28 37.04
CA LYS A 42 100.86 49.26 36.90
C LYS A 42 100.24 47.86 36.96
N ILE A 43 100.97 46.81 36.58
CA ILE A 43 100.43 45.44 36.49
C ILE A 43 100.09 44.85 37.88
N LYS A 44 100.77 45.27 38.95
CA LYS A 44 100.44 44.80 40.32
C LYS A 44 99.21 45.47 40.93
N LYS A 45 98.94 46.74 40.61
CA LYS A 45 97.81 47.50 41.18
C LYS A 45 96.50 47.29 40.43
N ILE A 46 96.56 46.85 39.17
CA ILE A 46 95.38 46.53 38.35
C ILE A 46 94.82 45.13 38.67
N LYS A 47 95.66 44.16 39.07
CA LYS A 47 95.17 42.83 39.46
C LYS A 47 94.31 42.84 40.72
N GLU A 48 94.69 43.63 41.73
CA GLU A 48 93.97 43.73 43.01
C GLU A 48 92.61 44.44 42.87
N ILE A 49 92.52 45.47 42.01
CA ILE A 49 91.27 46.22 41.75
C ILE A 49 90.31 45.44 40.84
N VAL A 50 90.80 44.51 40.01
CA VAL A 50 89.98 43.68 39.13
C VAL A 50 89.34 42.50 39.89
N GLU A 51 90.01 41.98 40.91
CA GLU A 51 89.50 40.88 41.74
C GLU A 51 88.40 41.37 42.71
N GLU A 52 88.61 42.52 43.36
CA GLU A 52 87.61 43.12 44.28
C GLU A 52 86.33 43.59 43.55
N LYS A 53 86.46 44.08 42.30
CA LYS A 53 85.31 44.44 41.45
C LYS A 53 84.61 43.26 40.79
N ALA A 54 85.24 42.09 40.75
CA ALA A 54 84.61 40.86 40.26
C ALA A 54 83.68 40.29 41.34
N GLU A 55 84.12 40.27 42.60
CA GLU A 55 83.31 39.80 43.73
C GLU A 55 82.11 40.72 44.01
N GLU A 56 82.29 42.04 43.96
CA GLU A 56 81.19 43.01 44.14
C GLU A 56 80.15 42.93 43.00
N LYS A 57 80.59 42.63 41.77
CA LYS A 57 79.66 42.38 40.65
C LYS A 57 78.88 41.09 40.82
N GLU A 58 79.51 40.03 41.31
CA GLU A 58 78.83 38.76 41.54
C GLU A 58 77.77 38.88 42.64
N GLU A 59 78.05 39.62 43.72
CA GLU A 59 77.10 39.85 44.80
C GLU A 59 75.89 40.70 44.37
N ILE A 60 76.12 41.71 43.50
CA ILE A 60 75.06 42.52 42.92
C ILE A 60 74.21 41.69 41.93
N GLU A 61 74.84 40.81 41.14
CA GLU A 61 74.15 39.92 40.20
C GLU A 61 73.27 38.90 40.95
N ILE A 62 73.75 38.36 42.08
CA ILE A 62 72.99 37.42 42.92
C ILE A 62 71.78 38.13 43.57
N LYS A 63 71.97 39.32 44.14
CA LYS A 63 70.87 40.11 44.73
C LYS A 63 69.82 40.47 43.68
N ARG A 64 70.26 40.81 42.46
CA ARG A 64 69.36 41.11 41.34
C ARG A 64 68.55 39.89 40.90
N ARG A 65 69.16 38.70 40.83
CA ARG A 65 68.45 37.45 40.51
C ARG A 65 67.39 37.10 41.55
N ILE A 66 67.69 37.29 42.84
CA ILE A 66 66.73 37.03 43.92
C ILE A 66 65.52 37.99 43.81
N THR A 67 65.75 39.28 43.55
CA THR A 67 64.65 40.24 43.38
C THR A 67 63.83 40.00 42.11
N GLU A 68 64.48 39.63 40.99
CA GLU A 68 63.78 39.30 39.74
C GLU A 68 62.95 38.00 39.89
N GLU A 69 63.43 37.03 40.66
CA GLU A 69 62.72 35.79 40.94
C GLU A 69 61.52 36.00 41.89
N GLU A 70 61.66 36.83 42.92
CA GLU A 70 60.54 37.21 43.79
C GLU A 70 59.47 38.02 43.05
N GLU A 71 59.86 38.93 42.16
CA GLU A 71 58.93 39.72 41.36
C GLU A 71 58.20 38.85 40.33
N LYS A 72 58.91 37.90 39.71
CA LYS A 72 58.31 36.90 38.83
C LYS A 72 57.30 36.02 39.58
N LYS A 73 57.63 35.60 40.80
CA LYS A 73 56.73 34.80 41.65
C LYS A 73 55.47 35.57 42.04
N ARG A 74 55.57 36.87 42.35
CA ARG A 74 54.41 37.74 42.60
C ARG A 74 53.55 37.93 41.36
N GLN A 75 54.16 38.07 40.18
CA GLN A 75 53.41 38.18 38.93
C GLN A 75 52.68 36.88 38.57
N GLU A 76 53.32 35.73 38.79
CA GLU A 76 52.70 34.40 38.60
C GLU A 76 51.55 34.17 39.57
N GLU A 77 51.68 34.57 40.84
CA GLU A 77 50.62 34.49 41.86
C GLU A 77 49.42 35.38 41.50
N LEU A 78 49.66 36.61 41.03
CA LEU A 78 48.61 37.52 40.61
C LEU A 78 47.90 37.06 39.31
N LEU A 79 48.63 36.37 38.42
CA LEU A 79 48.06 35.69 37.25
C LEU A 79 47.23 34.46 37.65
N ALA A 80 47.67 33.71 38.65
CA ALA A 80 46.93 32.57 39.20
C ALA A 80 45.63 33.03 39.87
N GLU A 81 45.68 34.11 40.66
CA GLU A 81 44.50 34.69 41.31
C GLU A 81 43.47 35.22 40.29
N LYS A 82 43.92 35.93 39.24
CA LYS A 82 43.04 36.37 38.15
C LYS A 82 42.43 35.20 37.38
N LYS A 83 43.18 34.12 37.15
CA LYS A 83 42.65 32.89 36.52
C LYS A 83 41.62 32.21 37.42
N ALA A 84 41.88 32.13 38.72
CA ALA A 84 40.94 31.55 39.69
C ALA A 84 39.64 32.38 39.79
N ALA A 85 39.74 33.71 39.82
CA ALA A 85 38.58 34.60 39.80
C ALA A 85 37.76 34.45 38.51
N GLY A 86 38.42 34.41 37.34
CA GLY A 86 37.76 34.19 36.06
C GLY A 86 37.11 32.80 35.94
N GLN A 87 37.71 31.76 36.52
CA GLN A 87 37.11 30.42 36.60
C GLN A 87 35.87 30.41 37.49
N ALA A 88 35.91 31.05 38.66
CA ALA A 88 34.76 31.13 39.57
C ALA A 88 33.60 31.94 38.98
N GLU A 89 33.88 33.01 38.24
CA GLU A 89 32.86 33.80 37.55
C GLU A 89 32.22 33.04 36.37
N ALA A 90 33.04 32.33 35.58
CA ALA A 90 32.55 31.45 34.52
C ALA A 90 31.70 30.29 35.08
N GLU A 91 32.04 29.76 36.26
CA GLU A 91 31.27 28.71 36.92
C GLU A 91 29.93 29.23 37.43
N ARG A 92 29.87 30.44 37.99
CA ARG A 92 28.61 31.11 38.37
C ARG A 92 27.69 31.36 37.16
N MET A 93 28.24 31.81 36.04
CA MET A 93 27.49 31.99 34.79
C MET A 93 26.93 30.65 34.27
N LYS A 94 27.73 29.58 34.29
CA LYS A 94 27.27 28.23 33.91
C LYS A 94 26.19 27.70 34.85
N GLU A 95 26.27 27.97 36.16
CA GLU A 95 25.24 27.55 37.11
C GLU A 95 23.94 28.32 36.93
N GLU A 96 24.00 29.63 36.66
CA GLU A 96 22.80 30.43 36.36
C GLU A 96 22.15 29.99 35.05
N GLU A 97 22.93 29.69 34.02
CA GLU A 97 22.44 29.15 32.75
C GLU A 97 21.79 27.77 32.95
N ARG A 98 22.41 26.88 33.76
CA ARG A 98 21.80 25.59 34.14
C ARG A 98 20.48 25.77 34.89
N ARG A 99 20.36 26.78 35.77
CA ARG A 99 19.09 27.08 36.45
C ARG A 99 18.02 27.57 35.49
N LYS A 100 18.37 28.43 34.53
CA LYS A 100 17.43 28.90 33.49
C LYS A 100 16.96 27.75 32.60
N ILE A 101 17.88 26.87 32.18
CA ILE A 101 17.54 25.66 31.40
C ILE A 101 16.61 24.74 32.21
N ALA A 102 16.93 24.50 33.49
CA ALA A 102 16.11 23.63 34.35
C ALA A 102 14.71 24.23 34.64
N GLU A 103 14.59 25.55 34.77
CA GLU A 103 13.31 26.23 34.95
C GLU A 103 12.47 26.21 33.66
N GLU A 104 13.10 26.40 32.51
CA GLU A 104 12.45 26.28 31.20
C GLU A 104 11.97 24.85 30.91
N GLU A 105 12.78 23.84 31.24
CA GLU A 105 12.38 22.42 31.17
C GLU A 105 11.18 22.12 32.08
N ARG A 106 11.19 22.60 33.33
CA ARG A 106 10.03 22.45 34.23
C ARG A 106 8.77 23.12 33.70
N ARG A 107 8.90 24.28 33.04
CA ARG A 107 7.77 24.95 32.40
C ARG A 107 7.23 24.14 31.21
N LYS A 108 8.13 23.62 30.37
CA LYS A 108 7.78 22.75 29.23
C LYS A 108 7.14 21.44 29.69
N ASP A 109 7.62 20.83 30.76
CA ASP A 109 7.05 19.61 31.32
C ASP A 109 5.68 19.84 31.95
N ALA A 110 5.47 20.97 32.64
CA ALA A 110 4.15 21.33 33.17
C ALA A 110 3.15 21.58 32.04
N GLU A 111 3.57 22.28 30.99
CA GLU A 111 2.75 22.55 29.79
C GLU A 111 2.41 21.24 29.04
N ARG A 112 3.39 20.34 28.89
CA ARG A 112 3.18 18.99 28.33
C ARG A 112 2.15 18.19 29.12
N LYS A 113 2.25 18.17 30.46
CA LYS A 113 1.27 17.48 31.31
C LYS A 113 -0.14 18.04 31.14
N THR A 114 -0.29 19.36 31.08
CA THR A 114 -1.61 19.97 30.84
C THR A 114 -2.17 19.63 29.46
N THR A 115 -1.32 19.60 28.41
CA THR A 115 -1.76 19.23 27.07
C THR A 115 -2.10 17.74 26.94
N GLU A 116 -1.36 16.86 27.61
CA GLU A 116 -1.61 15.42 27.63
C GLU A 116 -2.93 15.09 28.34
N GLU A 117 -3.22 15.75 29.47
CA GLU A 117 -4.49 15.59 30.19
C GLU A 117 -5.70 16.06 29.36
N GLU A 118 -5.58 17.19 28.67
CA GLU A 118 -6.62 17.68 27.75
C GLU A 118 -6.82 16.76 26.54
N GLU A 119 -5.74 16.24 25.95
CA GLU A 119 -5.82 15.25 24.87
C GLU A 119 -6.47 13.95 25.32
N GLU A 120 -6.12 13.45 26.51
CA GLU A 120 -6.70 12.22 27.05
C GLU A 120 -8.21 12.38 27.28
N LYS A 121 -8.63 13.55 27.79
CA LYS A 121 -10.05 13.88 27.93
C LYS A 121 -10.76 13.89 26.57
N ARG A 122 -10.18 14.54 25.55
CA ARG A 122 -10.72 14.53 24.17
C ARG A 122 -10.78 13.13 23.57
N ARG A 123 -9.79 12.26 23.85
CA ARG A 123 -9.78 10.86 23.40
C ARG A 123 -10.92 10.08 24.05
N LYS A 124 -11.11 10.22 25.37
CA LYS A 124 -12.21 9.58 26.11
C LYS A 124 -13.58 10.04 25.60
N GLU A 125 -13.75 11.34 25.36
CA GLU A 125 -14.98 11.90 24.78
C GLU A 125 -15.27 11.33 23.38
N LYS A 126 -14.26 11.23 22.50
CA LYS A 126 -14.41 10.61 21.17
C LYS A 126 -14.76 9.13 21.22
N ILE A 127 -14.13 8.37 22.13
CA ILE A 127 -14.42 6.95 22.31
C ILE A 127 -15.86 6.77 22.81
N LEU A 128 -16.30 7.62 23.74
CA LEU A 128 -17.66 7.60 24.26
C LEU A 128 -18.66 7.94 23.15
N ALA A 129 -18.42 9.00 22.37
CA ALA A 129 -19.26 9.37 21.24
C ALA A 129 -19.40 8.22 20.21
N LYS A 130 -18.28 7.60 19.83
CA LYS A 130 -18.30 6.45 18.90
C LYS A 130 -19.11 5.27 19.44
N LYS A 131 -18.98 4.98 20.75
CA LYS A 131 -19.75 3.91 21.40
C LYS A 131 -21.25 4.24 21.42
N THR A 132 -21.60 5.50 21.64
CA THR A 132 -22.99 5.96 21.60
C THR A 132 -23.60 5.83 20.21
N GLU A 133 -22.85 6.17 19.15
CA GLU A 133 -23.31 6.00 17.76
C GLU A 133 -23.49 4.53 17.37
N GLU A 134 -22.57 3.66 17.79
CA GLU A 134 -22.70 2.21 17.57
C GLU A 134 -23.90 1.64 18.31
N GLN A 135 -24.16 2.06 19.56
CA GLN A 135 -25.38 1.71 20.27
C GLN A 135 -26.63 2.21 19.53
N ARG A 136 -26.63 3.45 19.04
CA ARG A 136 -27.75 4.01 18.28
C ARG A 136 -28.06 3.20 17.03
N LEU A 137 -27.05 2.75 16.28
CA LEU A 137 -27.26 1.85 15.13
C LEU A 137 -27.94 0.54 15.54
N THR A 138 -27.50 -0.07 16.64
CA THR A 138 -28.14 -1.31 17.14
C THR A 138 -29.56 -1.08 17.63
N ASP A 139 -29.86 0.11 18.18
CA ASP A 139 -31.20 0.45 18.62
C ASP A 139 -32.12 0.72 17.42
N ILE A 140 -31.62 1.39 16.37
CA ILE A 140 -32.36 1.56 15.10
C ILE A 140 -32.71 0.19 14.50
N ASP A 141 -31.77 -0.76 14.48
CA ASP A 141 -32.03 -2.10 13.94
C ASP A 141 -33.13 -2.84 14.73
N LYS A 142 -33.17 -2.68 16.06
CA LYS A 142 -34.25 -3.22 16.90
C LYS A 142 -35.59 -2.54 16.62
N GLU A 143 -35.61 -1.21 16.44
CA GLU A 143 -36.84 -0.47 16.13
C GLU A 143 -37.40 -0.86 14.76
N VAL A 144 -36.56 -1.02 13.74
CA VAL A 144 -36.98 -1.53 12.42
C VAL A 144 -37.55 -2.94 12.54
N ALA A 145 -36.91 -3.83 13.30
CA ALA A 145 -37.45 -5.17 13.53
C ALA A 145 -38.81 -5.14 14.27
N ASN A 146 -38.99 -4.23 15.24
CA ASN A 146 -40.27 -4.03 15.91
C ASN A 146 -41.36 -3.50 14.97
N ILE A 147 -41.00 -2.61 14.03
CA ILE A 147 -41.89 -2.12 12.98
C ILE A 147 -42.34 -3.26 12.07
N ASP A 148 -41.44 -4.16 11.67
CA ASP A 148 -41.80 -5.34 10.86
C ASP A 148 -42.82 -6.24 11.57
N LEU A 149 -42.65 -6.44 12.88
CA LEU A 149 -43.62 -7.18 13.70
C LEU A 149 -44.99 -6.48 13.75
N LYS A 150 -45.02 -5.15 13.93
CA LYS A 150 -46.27 -4.36 13.92
C LYS A 150 -46.96 -4.45 12.55
N LYS A 151 -46.24 -4.30 11.44
CA LYS A 151 -46.76 -4.44 10.09
C LYS A 151 -47.33 -5.84 9.84
N GLY A 152 -46.63 -6.88 10.32
CA GLY A 152 -47.11 -8.26 10.27
C GLY A 152 -48.44 -8.45 11.01
N ALA A 153 -48.57 -7.88 12.21
CA ALA A 153 -49.81 -7.92 12.98
C ALA A 153 -50.96 -7.18 12.28
N LEU A 154 -50.75 -5.96 11.79
CA LEU A 154 -51.74 -5.18 11.06
C LEU A 154 -52.20 -5.89 9.77
N ASN A 155 -51.28 -6.51 9.03
CA ASN A 155 -51.63 -7.27 7.83
C ASN A 155 -52.45 -8.52 8.15
N LYS A 156 -52.18 -9.18 9.28
CA LYS A 156 -52.99 -10.31 9.76
C LYS A 156 -54.41 -9.86 10.15
N GLU A 157 -54.54 -8.72 10.82
CA GLU A 157 -55.82 -8.11 11.18
C GLU A 157 -56.63 -7.71 9.94
N LYS A 158 -56.00 -7.05 8.95
CA LYS A 158 -56.61 -6.75 7.64
C LYS A 158 -57.13 -8.02 6.95
N LYS A 159 -56.36 -9.11 6.95
CA LYS A 159 -56.81 -10.40 6.39
C LYS A 159 -58.02 -10.97 7.13
N GLN A 160 -58.10 -10.83 8.44
CA GLN A 160 -59.26 -11.27 9.23
C GLN A 160 -60.52 -10.48 8.85
N PHE A 161 -60.44 -9.15 8.75
CA PHE A 161 -61.57 -8.33 8.30
C PHE A 161 -61.99 -8.66 6.86
N LEU A 162 -61.05 -8.92 5.96
CA LEU A 162 -61.38 -9.36 4.59
C LEU A 162 -62.10 -10.72 4.57
N THR A 163 -61.76 -11.65 5.47
CA THR A 163 -62.50 -12.92 5.59
C THR A 163 -63.88 -12.72 6.20
N GLU A 164 -64.05 -11.75 7.10
CA GLU A 164 -65.34 -11.38 7.69
C GLU A 164 -66.28 -10.79 6.62
N ILE A 165 -65.79 -9.86 5.79
CA ILE A 165 -66.54 -9.31 4.64
C ILE A 165 -67.01 -10.44 3.72
N LYS A 166 -66.13 -11.37 3.32
CA LYS A 166 -66.51 -12.52 2.48
C LYS A 166 -67.61 -13.38 3.10
N SER A 167 -67.60 -13.53 4.42
CA SER A 167 -68.65 -14.26 5.14
C SER A 167 -70.00 -13.55 5.07
N PHE A 168 -70.01 -12.20 5.13
CA PHE A 168 -71.21 -11.39 4.95
C PHE A 168 -71.70 -11.40 3.50
N GLU A 169 -70.79 -11.32 2.52
CA GLU A 169 -71.13 -11.46 1.09
C GLU A 169 -71.80 -12.81 0.80
N THR A 170 -71.29 -13.89 1.42
CA THR A 170 -71.89 -15.24 1.30
C THR A 170 -73.30 -15.30 1.91
N GLN A 171 -73.55 -14.57 3.00
CA GLN A 171 -74.89 -14.45 3.61
C GLN A 171 -75.83 -13.55 2.79
N LEU A 172 -75.28 -12.58 2.06
CA LEU A 172 -76.03 -11.66 1.22
C LEU A 172 -76.54 -12.33 -0.06
N GLU A 173 -75.77 -13.25 -0.65
CA GLU A 173 -76.14 -13.97 -1.87
C GLU A 173 -77.54 -14.62 -1.87
N PRO A 174 -77.94 -15.43 -0.86
CA PRO A 174 -79.27 -16.04 -0.85
C PRO A 174 -80.38 -14.99 -0.74
N LEU A 175 -80.16 -13.88 -0.01
CA LEU A 175 -81.13 -12.79 0.10
C LEU A 175 -81.33 -12.08 -1.24
N LEU A 176 -80.26 -11.85 -2.00
CA LEU A 176 -80.34 -11.28 -3.35
C LEU A 176 -81.10 -12.20 -4.32
N LYS A 177 -80.88 -13.52 -4.23
CA LYS A 177 -81.63 -14.51 -5.03
C LYS A 177 -83.10 -14.53 -4.64
N GLU A 178 -83.43 -14.46 -3.35
CA GLU A 178 -84.81 -14.45 -2.87
C GLU A 178 -85.53 -13.15 -3.24
N GLU A 179 -84.87 -11.99 -3.09
CA GLU A 179 -85.36 -10.68 -3.53
C GLU A 179 -85.77 -10.70 -5.00
N ALA A 180 -84.90 -11.21 -5.89
CA ALA A 180 -85.18 -11.33 -7.31
C ALA A 180 -86.38 -12.25 -7.62
N VAL A 181 -86.54 -13.35 -6.88
CA VAL A 181 -87.71 -14.25 -7.01
C VAL A 181 -88.99 -13.55 -6.56
N ILE A 182 -88.95 -12.79 -5.46
CA ILE A 182 -90.09 -12.03 -4.97
C ILE A 182 -90.47 -10.92 -5.95
N GLU A 183 -89.51 -10.18 -6.50
CA GLU A 183 -89.78 -9.15 -7.50
C GLU A 183 -90.42 -9.70 -8.77
N ASN A 184 -89.97 -10.87 -9.25
CA ASN A 184 -90.60 -11.56 -10.37
C ASN A 184 -92.04 -11.97 -10.05
N LYS A 185 -92.30 -12.50 -8.85
CA LYS A 185 -93.66 -12.85 -8.40
C LYS A 185 -94.56 -11.61 -8.29
N ILE A 186 -94.05 -10.49 -7.79
CA ILE A 186 -94.81 -9.23 -7.74
C ILE A 186 -95.19 -8.80 -9.15
N ARG A 187 -94.26 -8.85 -10.12
CA ARG A 187 -94.54 -8.55 -11.54
C ARG A 187 -95.62 -9.46 -12.13
N GLU A 188 -95.57 -10.77 -11.86
CA GLU A 188 -96.61 -11.72 -12.29
C GLU A 188 -97.99 -11.42 -11.69
N ILE A 189 -98.03 -11.08 -10.39
CA ILE A 189 -99.26 -10.70 -9.70
C ILE A 189 -99.86 -9.42 -10.30
N GLU A 190 -99.04 -8.42 -10.59
CA GLU A 190 -99.47 -7.16 -11.23
C GLU A 190 -100.01 -7.38 -12.65
N GLU A 191 -99.40 -8.29 -13.41
CA GLU A 191 -99.91 -8.74 -14.72
C GLU A 191 -101.28 -9.42 -14.62
N LEU A 192 -101.46 -10.29 -13.63
CA LEU A 192 -102.73 -10.98 -13.37
C LEU A 192 -103.81 -10.01 -12.90
N GLU A 193 -103.45 -9.02 -12.08
CA GLU A 193 -104.37 -7.97 -11.61
C GLU A 193 -104.91 -7.13 -12.77
N LYS A 194 -104.05 -6.77 -13.74
CA LYS A 194 -104.46 -6.04 -14.95
C LYS A 194 -105.50 -6.79 -15.78
N LYS A 195 -105.44 -8.13 -15.79
CA LYS A 195 -106.31 -9.02 -16.58
C LYS A 195 -107.58 -9.48 -15.83
N ALA A 196 -107.70 -9.22 -14.53
CA ALA A 196 -108.77 -9.74 -13.68
C ALA A 196 -110.02 -8.85 -13.63
N SER A 197 -111.20 -9.46 -13.45
CA SER A 197 -112.47 -8.75 -13.24
C SER A 197 -112.52 -8.04 -11.87
N PRO A 198 -113.39 -7.03 -11.68
CA PRO A 198 -113.43 -6.22 -10.47
C PRO A 198 -113.55 -7.01 -9.16
N GLU A 199 -114.30 -8.12 -9.14
CA GLU A 199 -114.48 -8.96 -7.95
C GLU A 199 -113.22 -9.78 -7.60
N LYS A 200 -112.40 -10.14 -8.58
CA LYS A 200 -111.15 -10.90 -8.37
C LYS A 200 -109.95 -10.01 -8.05
N LYS A 201 -109.99 -8.72 -8.42
CA LYS A 201 -108.89 -7.76 -8.18
C LYS A 201 -108.54 -7.63 -6.70
N SER A 202 -109.53 -7.51 -5.81
CA SER A 202 -109.28 -7.37 -4.37
C SER A 202 -108.50 -8.55 -3.76
N GLN A 203 -108.74 -9.78 -4.23
CA GLN A 203 -107.99 -10.97 -3.77
C GLN A 203 -106.55 -10.98 -4.28
N ILE A 204 -106.31 -10.50 -5.51
CA ILE A 204 -104.98 -10.40 -6.12
C ILE A 204 -104.17 -9.29 -5.45
N GLU A 205 -104.80 -8.16 -5.14
CA GLU A 205 -104.19 -7.05 -4.41
C GLU A 205 -103.73 -7.47 -3.01
N LYS A 206 -104.54 -8.25 -2.28
CA LYS A 206 -104.11 -8.80 -0.98
C LYS A 206 -102.87 -9.67 -1.09
N LYS A 207 -102.78 -10.53 -2.12
CA LYS A 207 -101.58 -11.33 -2.40
C LYS A 207 -100.38 -10.47 -2.77
N ARG A 208 -100.59 -9.37 -3.49
CA ARG A 208 -99.54 -8.38 -3.78
C ARG A 208 -98.99 -7.78 -2.50
N TRP A 209 -99.86 -7.34 -1.57
CA TRP A 209 -99.43 -6.79 -0.30
C TRP A 209 -98.69 -7.79 0.59
N GLU A 210 -99.14 -9.04 0.65
CA GLU A 210 -98.43 -10.11 1.37
C GLU A 210 -97.04 -10.35 0.77
N THR A 211 -96.91 -10.32 -0.55
CA THR A 211 -95.63 -10.49 -1.26
C THR A 211 -94.71 -9.28 -1.09
N ASP A 212 -95.25 -8.06 -1.11
CA ASP A 212 -94.52 -6.81 -0.88
C ASP A 212 -94.05 -6.67 0.58
N ALA A 213 -94.84 -7.12 1.55
CA ALA A 213 -94.41 -7.21 2.94
C ALA A 213 -93.18 -8.12 3.08
N ARG A 214 -93.18 -9.28 2.43
CA ARG A 214 -92.00 -10.17 2.39
C ARG A 214 -90.80 -9.51 1.72
N ARG A 215 -91.00 -8.76 0.62
CA ARG A 215 -89.93 -7.99 -0.02
C ARG A 215 -89.27 -7.03 0.97
N ARG A 216 -90.08 -6.27 1.71
CA ARG A 216 -89.57 -5.32 2.73
C ARG A 216 -88.80 -6.01 3.85
N ASP A 217 -89.20 -7.21 4.25
CA ASP A 217 -88.48 -7.97 5.28
C ASP A 217 -87.11 -8.45 4.77
N ILE A 218 -87.03 -8.92 3.52
CA ILE A 218 -85.74 -9.26 2.87
C ILE A 218 -84.87 -8.02 2.70
N GLU A 219 -85.45 -6.92 2.25
CA GLU A 219 -84.73 -5.66 2.04
C GLU A 219 -84.14 -5.13 3.35
N LYS A 220 -84.88 -5.20 4.46
CA LYS A 220 -84.35 -4.88 5.80
C LYS A 220 -83.19 -5.79 6.20
N ALA A 221 -83.31 -7.11 5.97
CA ALA A 221 -82.24 -8.05 6.28
C ALA A 221 -80.98 -7.77 5.45
N LYS A 222 -81.15 -7.43 4.17
CA LYS A 222 -80.08 -7.02 3.26
C LYS A 222 -79.39 -5.74 3.75
N TRP A 223 -80.15 -4.71 4.13
CA TRP A 223 -79.58 -3.45 4.64
C TRP A 223 -78.78 -3.66 5.93
N LEU A 224 -79.25 -4.53 6.84
CA LEU A 224 -78.49 -4.86 8.05
C LEU A 224 -77.13 -5.49 7.75
N ILE A 225 -77.06 -6.40 6.77
CA ILE A 225 -75.77 -7.01 6.37
C ILE A 225 -74.86 -5.97 5.70
N LEU A 226 -75.41 -5.10 4.86
CA LEU A 226 -74.62 -4.03 4.20
C LEU A 226 -74.05 -3.04 5.23
N GLU A 227 -74.81 -2.68 6.26
CA GLU A 227 -74.32 -1.81 7.35
C GLU A 227 -73.17 -2.46 8.13
N GLU A 228 -73.21 -3.77 8.36
CA GLU A 228 -72.11 -4.50 9.00
C GLU A 228 -70.87 -4.59 8.08
N ILE A 229 -71.05 -4.74 6.76
CA ILE A 229 -69.93 -4.67 5.80
C ILE A 229 -69.27 -3.28 5.86
N GLU A 230 -70.06 -2.19 5.83
CA GLU A 230 -69.54 -0.82 5.91
C GLU A 230 -68.73 -0.58 7.18
N LYS A 231 -69.20 -1.06 8.34
CA LYS A 231 -68.45 -1.00 9.62
C LYS A 231 -67.13 -1.76 9.57
N VAL A 232 -67.05 -2.90 8.88
CA VAL A 232 -65.80 -3.65 8.72
C VAL A 232 -64.86 -2.95 7.74
N GLU A 233 -65.38 -2.35 6.67
CA GLU A 233 -64.59 -1.54 5.73
C GLU A 233 -63.95 -0.31 6.42
N GLU A 234 -64.66 0.37 7.31
CA GLU A 234 -64.10 1.45 8.12
C GLU A 234 -62.92 0.97 8.98
N LYS A 235 -63.03 -0.23 9.60
CA LYS A 235 -61.93 -0.84 10.36
C LYS A 235 -60.73 -1.17 9.47
N ILE A 236 -60.96 -1.68 8.26
CA ILE A 236 -59.88 -1.92 7.29
C ILE A 236 -59.16 -0.61 6.95
N LYS A 237 -59.91 0.48 6.74
CA LYS A 237 -59.33 1.79 6.45
C LYS A 237 -58.47 2.33 7.60
N ASP A 238 -58.90 2.13 8.85
CA ASP A 238 -58.11 2.47 10.04
C ASP A 238 -56.80 1.65 10.12
N VAL A 239 -56.88 0.33 9.88
CA VAL A 239 -55.70 -0.55 9.82
C VAL A 239 -54.74 -0.12 8.70
N GLU A 240 -55.26 0.25 7.53
CA GLU A 240 -54.47 0.75 6.40
C GLU A 240 -53.74 2.06 6.76
N SER A 241 -54.42 2.99 7.44
CA SER A 241 -53.82 4.25 7.90
C SER A 241 -52.67 3.99 8.87
N LYS A 242 -52.88 3.12 9.87
CA LYS A 242 -51.84 2.71 10.82
C LYS A 242 -50.66 2.00 10.13
N TYR A 243 -50.93 1.22 9.09
CA TYR A 243 -49.89 0.57 8.29
C TYR A 243 -49.03 1.60 7.56
N GLN A 244 -49.65 2.62 6.94
CA GLN A 244 -48.94 3.70 6.26
C GLN A 244 -48.08 4.53 7.23
N GLU A 245 -48.62 4.89 8.40
CA GLU A 245 -47.86 5.56 9.47
C GLU A 245 -46.63 4.75 9.87
N THR A 246 -46.82 3.45 10.16
CA THR A 246 -45.73 2.53 10.53
C THR A 246 -44.69 2.41 9.40
N SER A 247 -45.12 2.49 8.13
CA SER A 247 -44.20 2.48 6.99
C SER A 247 -43.38 3.77 6.87
N SER A 248 -43.99 4.92 7.14
CA SER A 248 -43.26 6.20 7.17
C SER A 248 -42.22 6.26 8.30
N GLU A 249 -42.50 5.66 9.46
CA GLU A 249 -41.54 5.54 10.56
C GLU A 249 -40.32 4.71 10.16
N GLU A 250 -40.53 3.59 9.45
CA GLU A 250 -39.46 2.73 8.95
C GLU A 250 -38.51 3.49 7.99
N GLU A 251 -39.07 4.31 7.09
CA GLU A 251 -38.27 5.13 6.18
C GLU A 251 -37.44 6.19 6.92
N GLN A 252 -37.97 6.78 8.00
CA GLN A 252 -37.22 7.73 8.82
C GLN A 252 -36.03 7.05 9.51
N PHE A 253 -36.24 5.85 10.07
CA PHE A 253 -35.15 5.08 10.68
C PHE A 253 -34.09 4.64 9.67
N LYS A 254 -34.50 4.28 8.43
CA LYS A 254 -33.56 3.98 7.34
C LYS A 254 -32.70 5.19 6.97
N LYS A 255 -33.31 6.37 6.85
CA LYS A 255 -32.58 7.63 6.60
C LYS A 255 -31.61 7.97 7.74
N GLU A 256 -32.06 7.87 9.00
CA GLU A 256 -31.20 8.10 10.18
C GLU A 256 -29.99 7.14 10.18
N LYS A 257 -30.22 5.86 9.87
CA LYS A 257 -29.15 4.85 9.76
C LYS A 257 -28.14 5.21 8.67
N GLU A 258 -28.61 5.63 7.49
CA GLU A 258 -27.76 6.03 6.38
C GLU A 258 -26.91 7.27 6.73
N GLU A 259 -27.50 8.28 7.38
CA GLU A 259 -26.78 9.47 7.85
C GLU A 259 -25.67 9.13 8.86
N ILE A 260 -25.94 8.23 9.81
CA ILE A 260 -24.92 7.78 10.78
C ILE A 260 -23.78 7.04 10.07
N LEU A 261 -24.10 6.16 9.11
CA LEU A 261 -23.10 5.44 8.33
C LEU A 261 -22.26 6.38 7.46
N GLN A 262 -22.87 7.39 6.85
CA GLN A 262 -22.15 8.39 6.07
C GLN A 262 -21.19 9.19 6.95
N LYS A 263 -21.64 9.68 8.12
CA LYS A 263 -20.76 10.38 9.09
C LYS A 263 -19.58 9.50 9.52
N LYS A 264 -19.82 8.22 9.79
CA LYS A 264 -18.77 7.26 10.15
C LYS A 264 -17.72 7.09 9.03
N ARG A 265 -18.15 7.02 7.78
CA ARG A 265 -17.24 6.98 6.61
C ARG A 265 -16.45 8.27 6.47
N GLU A 266 -17.09 9.43 6.62
CA GLU A 266 -16.42 10.74 6.57
C GLU A 266 -15.35 10.87 7.67
N GLU A 267 -15.64 10.43 8.90
CA GLU A 267 -14.65 10.40 9.98
C GLU A 267 -13.45 9.49 9.66
N GLU A 268 -13.70 8.32 9.07
CA GLU A 268 -12.64 7.38 8.70
C GLU A 268 -11.72 7.97 7.63
N LEU A 269 -12.30 8.59 6.61
CA LEU A 269 -11.57 9.32 5.57
C LEU A 269 -10.74 10.49 6.16
N ILE A 270 -11.27 11.21 7.15
CA ILE A 270 -10.52 12.27 7.85
C ILE A 270 -9.32 11.70 8.61
N ARG A 271 -9.48 10.56 9.29
CA ARG A 271 -8.37 9.89 9.99
C ARG A 271 -7.31 9.38 9.03
N GLU A 272 -7.74 8.80 7.91
CA GLU A 272 -6.84 8.36 6.84
C GLU A 272 -6.07 9.56 6.26
N LYS A 273 -6.74 10.68 5.96
CA LYS A 273 -6.11 11.93 5.51
C LYS A 273 -5.04 12.42 6.48
N ALA A 274 -5.33 12.41 7.79
CA ALA A 274 -4.36 12.82 8.81
C ALA A 274 -3.14 11.88 8.87
N ARG A 275 -3.36 10.57 8.77
CA ARG A 275 -2.29 9.57 8.73
C ARG A 275 -1.40 9.75 7.50
N LEU A 276 -1.99 9.89 6.31
CA LEU A 276 -1.25 10.08 5.06
C LEU A 276 -0.43 11.38 5.07
N LYS A 277 -0.99 12.47 5.61
CA LYS A 277 -0.23 13.73 5.79
C LYS A 277 1.00 13.54 6.67
N ASN A 278 0.88 12.78 7.76
CA ASN A 278 2.01 12.48 8.64
C ASN A 278 3.06 11.57 7.95
N GLU A 279 2.61 10.59 7.16
CA GLU A 279 3.51 9.71 6.40
C GLU A 279 4.30 10.48 5.34
N ILE A 280 3.66 11.42 4.62
CA ILE A 280 4.35 12.32 3.70
C ILE A 280 5.39 13.18 4.44
N PHE A 281 5.07 13.66 5.64
CA PHE A 281 6.02 14.43 6.45
C PHE A 281 7.25 13.60 6.81
N GLN A 282 7.06 12.34 7.23
CA GLN A 282 8.16 11.41 7.51
C GLN A 282 9.02 11.12 6.27
N LEU A 283 8.40 10.88 5.10
CA LEU A 283 9.12 10.70 3.85
C LEU A 283 9.97 11.93 3.48
N ASN A 284 9.51 13.14 3.80
CA ASN A 284 10.28 14.35 3.56
C ASN A 284 11.52 14.46 4.47
N ASP A 285 11.45 13.95 5.70
CA ASP A 285 12.61 13.87 6.58
C ASP A 285 13.59 12.77 6.12
N GLU A 286 13.10 11.61 5.69
CA GLU A 286 13.91 10.56 5.07
C GLU A 286 14.64 11.07 3.83
N LYS A 287 13.93 11.85 2.99
CA LYS A 287 14.49 12.48 1.80
C LYS A 287 15.67 13.39 2.10
N LYS A 288 15.58 14.22 3.16
CA LYS A 288 16.71 15.06 3.60
C LYS A 288 17.90 14.24 4.07
N ILE A 289 17.67 13.11 4.74
CA ILE A 289 18.74 12.20 5.18
C ILE A 289 19.48 11.63 3.96
N ILE A 290 18.73 11.21 2.93
CA ILE A 290 19.30 10.69 1.68
C ILE A 290 20.07 11.79 0.93
N GLU A 291 19.52 12.99 0.83
CA GLU A 291 20.17 14.15 0.18
C GLU A 291 21.50 14.52 0.85
N ASN A 292 21.54 14.52 2.19
CA ASN A 292 22.79 14.74 2.93
C ASN A 292 23.84 13.65 2.62
N ARG A 293 23.41 12.39 2.55
CA ARG A 293 24.28 11.26 2.20
C ARG A 293 24.81 11.35 0.77
N GLU A 294 23.97 11.79 -0.18
CA GLU A 294 24.38 12.05 -1.56
C GLU A 294 25.47 13.12 -1.61
N ASN A 295 25.25 14.24 -0.93
CA ASN A 295 26.22 15.34 -0.83
C ASN A 295 27.56 14.89 -0.22
N GLU A 296 27.52 14.08 0.85
CA GLU A 296 28.73 13.52 1.47
C GLU A 296 29.50 12.59 0.51
N LEU A 297 28.81 11.72 -0.21
CA LEU A 297 29.44 10.81 -1.18
C LEU A 297 29.98 11.57 -2.39
N SER A 298 29.28 12.61 -2.85
CA SER A 298 29.75 13.49 -3.93
C SER A 298 31.01 14.23 -3.53
N ALA A 299 31.04 14.83 -2.33
CA ALA A 299 32.23 15.52 -1.83
C ALA A 299 33.45 14.59 -1.71
N LYS A 300 33.25 13.35 -1.24
CA LYS A 300 34.32 12.33 -1.19
C LYS A 300 34.82 11.96 -2.58
N LYS A 301 33.91 11.84 -3.55
CA LYS A 301 34.26 11.54 -4.94
C LYS A 301 35.08 12.68 -5.55
N ASP A 302 34.69 13.93 -5.32
CA ASP A 302 35.42 15.10 -5.84
C ASP A 302 36.83 15.20 -5.23
N ASN A 303 36.97 14.90 -3.93
CA ASN A 303 38.29 14.83 -3.29
C ASN A 303 39.18 13.72 -3.89
N LEU A 304 38.63 12.52 -4.11
CA LEU A 304 39.36 11.42 -4.76
C LEU A 304 39.73 11.74 -6.21
N GLU A 305 38.88 12.47 -6.95
CA GLU A 305 39.21 12.93 -8.30
C GLU A 305 40.40 13.90 -8.29
N SER A 306 40.46 14.80 -7.32
CA SER A 306 41.61 15.70 -7.15
C SER A 306 42.89 14.94 -6.76
N GLU A 307 42.80 13.93 -5.89
CA GLU A 307 43.95 13.08 -5.52
C GLU A 307 44.44 12.26 -6.72
N LEU A 308 43.53 11.68 -7.51
CA LEU A 308 43.86 10.95 -8.72
C LEU A 308 44.57 11.85 -9.75
N GLU A 309 44.11 13.09 -9.92
CA GLU A 309 44.76 14.07 -10.80
C GLU A 309 46.19 14.38 -10.37
N LYS A 310 46.45 14.50 -9.06
CA LYS A 310 47.82 14.68 -8.54
C LYS A 310 48.71 13.47 -8.86
N VAL A 311 48.22 12.26 -8.62
CA VAL A 311 48.95 11.02 -8.91
C VAL A 311 49.25 10.89 -10.41
N LEU A 312 48.30 11.22 -11.28
CA LEU A 312 48.49 11.22 -12.74
C LEU A 312 49.57 12.22 -13.19
N ASN A 313 49.61 13.40 -12.59
CA ASN A 313 50.64 14.40 -12.88
C ASN A 313 52.03 13.94 -12.40
N GLU A 314 52.11 13.34 -11.20
CA GLU A 314 53.35 12.76 -10.68
C GLU A 314 53.84 11.57 -11.53
N GLU A 315 52.92 10.70 -11.98
CA GLU A 315 53.21 9.58 -12.89
C GLU A 315 53.83 10.09 -14.20
N LYS A 316 53.21 11.09 -14.82
CA LYS A 316 53.71 11.70 -16.06
C LYS A 316 55.11 12.30 -15.90
N ILE A 317 55.37 13.05 -14.82
CA ILE A 317 56.69 13.62 -14.55
C ILE A 317 57.73 12.50 -14.38
N THR A 318 57.37 11.43 -13.67
CA THR A 318 58.24 10.28 -13.44
C THR A 318 58.58 9.55 -14.74
N GLU A 319 57.60 9.39 -15.65
CA GLU A 319 57.82 8.83 -16.98
C GLU A 319 58.77 9.68 -17.84
N GLU A 320 58.60 11.01 -17.82
CA GLU A 320 59.51 11.94 -18.51
C GLU A 320 60.95 11.82 -17.96
N VAL A 321 61.12 11.71 -16.63
CA VAL A 321 62.45 11.49 -16.00
C VAL A 321 63.06 10.15 -16.43
N ILE A 322 62.26 9.07 -16.50
CA ILE A 322 62.76 7.76 -16.96
C ILE A 322 63.24 7.85 -18.41
N GLN A 323 62.48 8.51 -19.30
CA GLN A 323 62.86 8.70 -20.70
C GLN A 323 64.19 9.48 -20.83
N ASP A 324 64.34 10.56 -20.06
CA ASP A 324 65.59 11.33 -20.01
C ASP A 324 66.78 10.51 -19.51
N MET A 325 66.57 9.63 -18.52
CA MET A 325 67.61 8.74 -18.00
C MET A 325 68.00 7.66 -19.00
N GLU A 326 67.04 7.06 -19.72
CA GLU A 326 67.30 6.09 -20.78
C GLU A 326 68.08 6.72 -21.95
N ALA A 327 67.77 7.95 -22.32
CA ALA A 327 68.52 8.70 -23.32
C ALA A 327 69.97 8.93 -22.87
N LYS A 328 70.17 9.42 -21.62
CA LYS A 328 71.50 9.62 -21.03
C LYS A 328 72.30 8.33 -20.92
N GLU A 329 71.66 7.22 -20.58
CA GLU A 329 72.29 5.89 -20.50
C GLU A 329 72.84 5.45 -21.87
N LYS A 330 72.07 5.65 -22.95
CA LYS A 330 72.47 5.30 -24.32
C LYS A 330 73.63 6.15 -24.83
N GLU A 331 73.70 7.40 -24.42
CA GLU A 331 74.75 8.36 -24.84
C GLU A 331 76.06 8.19 -24.06
N THR A 332 76.04 7.48 -22.92
CA THR A 332 77.21 7.34 -22.04
C THR A 332 78.11 6.18 -22.47
N PRO A 333 79.37 6.41 -22.90
CA PRO A 333 80.26 5.35 -23.35
C PRO A 333 80.96 4.59 -22.21
N ASP A 334 81.00 5.14 -20.99
CA ASP A 334 81.62 4.48 -19.83
C ASP A 334 80.66 3.47 -19.17
N LEU A 335 81.06 2.20 -19.15
CA LEU A 335 80.26 1.10 -18.60
C LEU A 335 79.96 1.26 -17.10
N LYS A 336 80.86 1.89 -16.34
CA LYS A 336 80.67 2.06 -14.89
C LYS A 336 79.60 3.11 -14.62
N GLU A 337 79.64 4.21 -15.36
CA GLU A 337 78.63 5.27 -15.31
C GLU A 337 77.28 4.79 -15.85
N GLN A 338 77.25 4.03 -16.94
CA GLN A 338 76.03 3.42 -17.48
C GLN A 338 75.31 2.56 -16.44
N ARG A 339 76.05 1.71 -15.70
CA ARG A 339 75.50 0.90 -14.59
C ARG A 339 74.98 1.75 -13.42
N ARG A 340 75.52 2.95 -13.21
CA ARG A 340 75.03 3.87 -12.18
C ARG A 340 73.69 4.46 -12.59
N ILE A 341 73.60 4.96 -13.83
CA ILE A 341 72.37 5.50 -14.41
C ILE A 341 71.27 4.44 -14.44
N GLU A 342 71.59 3.20 -14.83
CA GLU A 342 70.63 2.08 -14.83
C GLU A 342 70.07 1.79 -13.43
N LYS A 343 70.93 1.78 -12.40
CA LYS A 343 70.47 1.58 -11.00
C LYS A 343 69.59 2.71 -10.50
N GLU A 344 69.89 3.95 -10.87
CA GLU A 344 69.04 5.09 -10.53
C GLU A 344 67.71 5.01 -11.30
N ARG A 345 67.73 4.62 -12.58
CA ARG A 345 66.53 4.38 -13.40
C ARG A 345 65.63 3.34 -12.75
N TRP A 346 66.20 2.24 -12.22
CA TRP A 346 65.42 1.23 -11.52
C TRP A 346 64.71 1.75 -10.27
N LYS A 347 65.30 2.71 -9.55
CA LYS A 347 64.63 3.34 -8.40
C LYS A 347 63.44 4.18 -8.86
N VAL A 348 63.63 4.98 -9.92
CA VAL A 348 62.55 5.80 -10.49
C VAL A 348 61.43 4.93 -11.09
N ASP A 349 61.76 3.80 -11.71
CA ASP A 349 60.75 2.83 -12.19
C ASP A 349 59.99 2.14 -11.04
N ASP A 350 60.65 1.90 -9.90
CA ASP A 350 59.96 1.39 -8.70
C ASP A 350 59.00 2.44 -8.12
N ASP A 351 59.40 3.71 -8.10
CA ASP A 351 58.53 4.83 -7.73
C ASP A 351 57.32 4.93 -8.68
N ARG A 352 57.53 4.77 -10.01
CA ARG A 352 56.45 4.71 -11.01
C ARG A 352 55.48 3.56 -10.72
N LYS A 353 55.97 2.36 -10.43
CA LYS A 353 55.10 1.21 -10.07
C LYS A 353 54.29 1.47 -8.80
N ASN A 354 54.86 2.18 -7.83
CA ASN A 354 54.14 2.56 -6.62
C ASN A 354 53.06 3.61 -6.90
N LEU A 355 53.30 4.57 -7.80
CA LEU A 355 52.29 5.52 -8.28
C LEU A 355 51.15 4.82 -9.05
N GLU A 356 51.49 3.88 -9.93
CA GLU A 356 50.51 3.08 -10.68
C GLU A 356 49.61 2.25 -9.74
N ARG A 357 50.20 1.65 -8.68
CA ARG A 357 49.41 0.96 -7.65
C ARG A 357 48.45 1.90 -6.93
N LYS A 358 48.92 3.08 -6.50
CA LYS A 358 48.07 4.10 -5.86
C LYS A 358 46.93 4.55 -6.77
N LYS A 359 47.23 4.77 -8.05
CA LYS A 359 46.23 5.12 -9.08
C LYS A 359 45.14 4.05 -9.17
N TRP A 360 45.50 2.77 -9.26
CA TRP A 360 44.51 1.69 -9.30
C TRP A 360 43.67 1.58 -8.03
N GLU A 361 44.27 1.83 -6.86
CA GLU A 361 43.54 1.89 -5.58
C GLU A 361 42.51 3.03 -5.58
N LEU A 362 42.92 4.24 -5.98
CA LEU A 362 42.04 5.41 -6.09
C LEU A 362 40.93 5.21 -7.14
N GLU A 363 41.23 4.61 -8.30
CA GLU A 363 40.24 4.28 -9.32
C GLU A 363 39.21 3.25 -8.83
N LYS A 364 39.66 2.26 -8.04
CA LYS A 364 38.77 1.29 -7.40
C LYS A 364 37.85 1.96 -6.39
N GLU A 365 38.37 2.80 -5.50
CA GLU A 365 37.56 3.55 -4.53
C GLU A 365 36.57 4.49 -5.22
N LYS A 366 36.98 5.18 -6.28
CA LYS A 366 36.09 6.01 -7.12
C LYS A 366 34.94 5.18 -7.71
N LYS A 367 35.22 3.97 -8.21
CA LYS A 367 34.20 3.07 -8.73
C LYS A 367 33.23 2.63 -7.62
N GLU A 368 33.73 2.30 -6.44
CA GLU A 368 32.90 1.95 -5.27
C GLU A 368 31.99 3.11 -4.84
N LEU A 369 32.51 4.34 -4.75
CA LEU A 369 31.70 5.53 -4.48
C LEU A 369 30.65 5.79 -5.56
N SER A 370 31.00 5.60 -6.84
CA SER A 370 30.03 5.76 -7.93
C SER A 370 28.88 4.76 -7.86
N ALA A 371 29.14 3.54 -7.41
CA ALA A 371 28.10 2.54 -7.15
C ALA A 371 27.27 2.92 -5.91
N GLY A 372 27.91 3.47 -4.88
CA GLY A 372 27.24 4.03 -3.71
C GLY A 372 26.27 5.15 -4.05
N LEU A 373 26.68 6.12 -4.88
CA LEU A 373 25.84 7.22 -5.35
C LEU A 373 24.62 6.71 -6.13
N LYS A 374 24.81 5.75 -7.05
CA LYS A 374 23.68 5.13 -7.77
C LYS A 374 22.71 4.43 -6.83
N LYS A 375 23.19 3.80 -5.77
CA LYS A 375 22.33 3.18 -4.77
C LYS A 375 21.50 4.22 -4.01
N VAL A 376 22.12 5.32 -3.59
CA VAL A 376 21.43 6.44 -2.93
C VAL A 376 20.39 7.10 -3.85
N GLU A 377 20.72 7.27 -5.13
CA GLU A 377 19.78 7.77 -6.15
C GLU A 377 18.56 6.84 -6.29
N LEU A 378 18.76 5.51 -6.32
CA LEU A 378 17.65 4.55 -6.35
C LEU A 378 16.80 4.60 -5.07
N GLU A 379 17.42 4.72 -3.90
CA GLU A 379 16.73 4.90 -2.61
C GLU A 379 15.84 6.17 -2.65
N TYR A 380 16.37 7.27 -3.21
CA TYR A 380 15.62 8.53 -3.39
C TYR A 380 14.42 8.37 -4.32
N GLN A 381 14.57 7.69 -5.47
CA GLN A 381 13.48 7.46 -6.42
C GLN A 381 12.34 6.64 -5.80
N VAL A 382 12.66 5.61 -5.00
CA VAL A 382 11.65 4.82 -4.29
C VAL A 382 10.84 5.68 -3.31
N ILE A 383 11.48 6.61 -2.60
CA ILE A 383 10.78 7.55 -1.71
C ILE A 383 9.86 8.49 -2.51
N LEU A 384 10.33 8.98 -3.65
CA LEU A 384 9.55 9.88 -4.51
C LEU A 384 8.30 9.18 -5.08
N GLU A 385 8.42 7.92 -5.51
CA GLU A 385 7.27 7.12 -5.97
C GLU A 385 6.24 6.91 -4.85
N LYS A 386 6.70 6.60 -3.63
CA LYS A 386 5.82 6.47 -2.45
C LYS A 386 5.11 7.79 -2.14
N GLU A 387 5.83 8.91 -2.14
CA GLU A 387 5.26 10.24 -1.90
C GLU A 387 4.15 10.56 -2.91
N ASN A 388 4.37 10.26 -4.19
CA ASN A 388 3.36 10.46 -5.24
C ASN A 388 2.12 9.58 -5.04
N LEU A 389 2.30 8.30 -4.67
CA LEU A 389 1.19 7.41 -4.37
C LEU A 389 0.33 7.94 -3.20
N LEU A 390 0.96 8.40 -2.12
CA LEU A 390 0.28 8.98 -0.97
C LEU A 390 -0.44 10.29 -1.33
N LYS A 391 0.16 11.13 -2.20
CA LYS A 391 -0.47 12.36 -2.71
C LYS A 391 -1.70 12.06 -3.56
N GLU A 392 -1.66 11.04 -4.43
CA GLU A 392 -2.83 10.63 -5.21
C GLU A 392 -3.95 10.09 -4.31
N ARG A 393 -3.63 9.28 -3.31
CA ARG A 393 -4.62 8.83 -2.31
C ARG A 393 -5.23 10.00 -1.54
N LEU A 394 -4.44 11.02 -1.18
CA LEU A 394 -4.96 12.24 -0.56
C LEU A 394 -5.90 13.02 -1.49
N LYS A 395 -5.60 13.09 -2.79
CA LYS A 395 -6.51 13.71 -3.79
C LYS A 395 -7.82 12.95 -3.88
N GLU A 396 -7.78 11.61 -3.88
CA GLU A 396 -8.97 10.76 -3.87
C GLU A 396 -9.84 11.02 -2.63
N ILE A 397 -9.24 11.01 -1.43
CA ILE A 397 -9.95 11.30 -0.17
C ILE A 397 -10.57 12.70 -0.19
N ASN A 398 -9.87 13.70 -0.70
CA ASN A 398 -10.41 15.06 -0.82
C ASN A 398 -11.63 15.12 -1.75
N ARG A 399 -11.63 14.37 -2.86
CA ARG A 399 -12.79 14.23 -3.76
C ARG A 399 -13.97 13.58 -3.04
N SER A 400 -13.73 12.49 -2.30
CA SER A 400 -14.78 11.80 -1.54
C SER A 400 -15.41 12.66 -0.45
N LEU A 401 -14.63 13.52 0.21
CA LEU A 401 -15.11 14.46 1.22
C LEU A 401 -15.79 15.70 0.64
N LYS A 402 -15.93 15.82 -0.70
CA LYS A 402 -16.45 17.01 -1.40
C LYS A 402 -15.73 18.31 -1.00
N ILE A 403 -14.48 18.20 -0.53
CA ILE A 403 -13.64 19.36 -0.22
C ILE A 403 -13.10 19.83 -1.57
N SER A 404 -13.65 20.92 -2.09
CA SER A 404 -13.19 21.49 -3.35
C SER A 404 -11.67 21.73 -3.29
N PRO A 405 -10.88 21.32 -4.30
CA PRO A 405 -9.42 21.46 -4.29
C PRO A 405 -8.92 22.92 -4.36
N GLU A 406 -9.82 23.90 -4.32
CA GLU A 406 -9.59 25.26 -4.81
C GLU A 406 -9.14 26.28 -3.74
N GLY A 407 -8.56 25.85 -2.61
CA GLY A 407 -8.22 26.82 -1.54
C GLY A 407 -7.08 26.49 -0.58
N GLU A 408 -6.30 25.43 -0.79
CA GLU A 408 -5.19 25.04 0.11
C GLU A 408 -3.78 25.21 -0.51
N GLU A 409 -3.62 25.99 -1.58
CA GLU A 409 -2.30 26.53 -1.95
C GLU A 409 -2.13 27.93 -1.32
N ASP A 410 -1.10 28.06 -0.49
CA ASP A 410 -0.57 29.30 0.09
C ASP A 410 -1.39 30.06 1.15
N LYS A 411 -1.57 29.43 2.32
CA LYS A 411 -1.45 30.18 3.58
C LYS A 411 -0.20 29.72 4.35
N LYS A 412 0.90 30.41 4.04
CA LYS A 412 2.13 30.46 4.84
C LYS A 412 1.78 30.57 6.33
N PRO A 413 2.38 29.76 7.22
CA PRO A 413 2.29 30.03 8.65
C PRO A 413 3.09 31.30 8.94
N GLU A 414 2.39 32.37 9.29
CA GLU A 414 2.95 33.64 9.71
C GLU A 414 2.96 33.71 11.25
N LYS A 415 4.08 34.22 11.80
CA LYS A 415 4.54 34.33 13.21
C LYS A 415 5.27 33.08 13.73
N GLU A 416 6.49 33.13 14.27
CA GLU A 416 7.41 34.16 14.80
C GLU A 416 8.76 33.39 14.95
N ILE A 417 9.96 33.89 14.68
CA ILE A 417 10.77 34.81 15.49
C ILE A 417 11.94 35.30 14.60
N THR A 418 12.16 36.61 14.64
CA THR A 418 13.28 37.34 14.04
C THR A 418 14.64 36.99 14.65
N THR A 419 15.62 36.67 13.80
CA THR A 419 17.01 37.14 13.94
C THR A 419 17.61 37.41 12.56
N LYS A 420 17.79 38.70 12.25
CA LYS A 420 18.74 39.21 11.27
C LYS A 420 20.15 38.99 11.80
N ASP A 421 21.04 38.38 11.02
CA ASP A 421 22.23 39.05 10.47
C ASP A 421 23.10 38.09 9.65
N LYS A 422 23.51 38.59 8.47
CA LYS A 422 24.77 38.37 7.73
C LYS A 422 25.22 36.95 7.40
N GLU A 423 25.18 36.63 6.10
CA GLU A 423 26.41 36.43 5.32
C GLU A 423 26.16 36.64 3.82
N GLU A 424 27.23 36.98 3.12
CA GLU A 424 27.31 37.82 1.93
C GLU A 424 27.65 36.96 0.66
N PRO A 425 28.18 37.46 -0.48
CA PRO A 425 27.56 37.30 -1.79
C PRO A 425 28.40 36.50 -2.81
N PHE A 426 27.79 35.75 -3.73
CA PHE A 426 28.47 35.32 -4.96
C PHE A 426 27.47 35.09 -6.10
N LYS A 427 27.20 36.14 -6.89
CA LYS A 427 26.66 36.07 -8.26
C LYS A 427 26.66 37.47 -8.89
N LYS A 428 27.84 37.91 -9.33
CA LYS A 428 28.00 39.01 -10.29
C LYS A 428 29.32 38.88 -11.04
N LYS A 429 29.33 38.05 -12.08
CA LYS A 429 30.18 38.20 -13.27
C LYS A 429 29.69 37.23 -14.34
N ILE A 430 29.85 37.63 -15.60
CA ILE A 430 29.32 37.03 -16.84
C ILE A 430 27.96 37.63 -17.24
N GLU A 431 27.99 38.92 -17.55
CA GLU A 431 27.04 39.55 -18.47
C GLU A 431 27.83 40.63 -19.22
N GLU A 432 28.58 40.22 -20.23
CA GLU A 432 29.12 41.09 -21.29
C GLU A 432 29.75 40.22 -22.38
N GLU A 433 28.91 39.66 -23.25
CA GLU A 433 29.15 39.45 -24.69
C GLU A 433 28.06 38.50 -25.21
N ARG A 434 27.01 39.06 -25.81
CA ARG A 434 26.42 38.49 -27.02
C ARG A 434 25.56 39.52 -27.73
N THR A 435 26.11 39.90 -28.86
CA THR A 435 25.55 40.66 -29.95
C THR A 435 24.18 40.15 -30.42
N ILE A 436 23.32 41.14 -30.61
CA ILE A 436 22.17 41.26 -31.51
C ILE A 436 22.15 40.20 -32.64
N ILE A 437 21.20 39.26 -32.58
CA ILE A 437 20.55 38.66 -33.75
C ILE A 437 19.06 38.47 -33.41
N VAL A 438 18.20 39.15 -34.16
CA VAL A 438 16.75 39.04 -34.13
C VAL A 438 16.34 37.73 -34.84
N PRO A 439 15.66 36.77 -34.19
CA PRO A 439 15.10 35.62 -34.89
C PRO A 439 13.64 35.87 -35.26
N GLU A 440 13.31 35.55 -36.52
CA GLU A 440 11.97 35.54 -37.10
C GLU A 440 10.96 34.73 -36.28
N GLU A 441 9.73 35.25 -36.22
CA GLU A 441 8.55 34.58 -35.66
C GLU A 441 8.31 33.22 -36.35
N LYS A 442 8.53 32.13 -35.62
CA LYS A 442 8.01 30.81 -35.99
C LYS A 442 6.58 30.67 -35.47
N THR A 443 5.69 30.25 -36.35
CA THR A 443 4.27 30.00 -36.08
C THR A 443 4.06 28.86 -35.07
N THR A 444 3.01 29.00 -34.26
CA THR A 444 2.63 28.13 -33.13
C THR A 444 2.58 26.63 -33.47
N THR A 445 2.36 26.28 -34.74
CA THR A 445 2.32 24.89 -35.22
C THR A 445 3.69 24.20 -35.25
N GLN A 446 4.79 24.94 -35.47
CA GLN A 446 6.14 24.36 -35.52
C GLN A 446 6.72 24.08 -34.13
N ILE A 447 6.26 24.83 -33.11
CA ILE A 447 6.70 24.64 -31.72
C ILE A 447 6.10 23.34 -31.15
N GLU A 448 4.85 23.01 -31.52
CA GLU A 448 4.19 21.79 -31.03
C GLU A 448 4.78 20.52 -31.67
N GLU A 449 5.11 20.55 -32.97
CA GLU A 449 5.79 19.42 -33.64
C GLU A 449 7.20 19.17 -33.07
N GLU A 450 7.95 20.23 -32.75
CA GLU A 450 9.27 20.08 -32.13
C GLU A 450 9.17 19.55 -30.69
N ARG A 451 8.07 19.86 -29.98
CA ARG A 451 7.79 19.34 -28.64
C ARG A 451 7.42 17.86 -28.66
N ILE A 452 6.57 17.45 -29.60
CA ILE A 452 6.19 16.04 -29.82
C ILE A 452 7.42 15.21 -30.22
N LYS A 453 8.31 15.76 -31.05
CA LYS A 453 9.55 15.09 -31.44
C LYS A 453 10.53 14.91 -30.27
N LYS A 454 10.69 15.93 -29.42
CA LYS A 454 11.52 15.84 -28.20
C LYS A 454 10.95 14.87 -27.17
N GLU A 455 9.63 14.83 -26.98
CA GLU A 455 8.98 13.84 -26.10
C GLU A 455 9.14 12.40 -26.63
N GLY A 456 9.09 12.21 -27.96
CA GLY A 456 9.34 10.92 -28.59
C GLY A 456 10.77 10.41 -28.35
N GLU A 457 11.77 11.26 -28.58
CA GLU A 457 13.19 10.94 -28.35
C GLU A 457 13.48 10.66 -26.86
N GLU A 458 12.83 11.40 -25.94
CA GLU A 458 12.98 11.19 -24.51
C GLU A 458 12.32 9.86 -24.05
N ARG A 459 11.15 9.51 -24.61
CA ARG A 459 10.51 8.21 -24.37
C ARG A 459 11.37 7.04 -24.84
N GLU A 460 12.04 7.19 -25.98
CA GLU A 460 12.93 6.16 -26.51
C GLU A 460 14.18 5.98 -25.64
N ARG A 461 14.79 7.09 -25.17
CA ARG A 461 15.88 7.04 -24.17
C ARG A 461 15.46 6.35 -22.88
N ARG A 462 14.25 6.64 -22.37
CA ARG A 462 13.71 5.98 -21.16
C ARG A 462 13.48 4.48 -21.37
N ARG A 463 13.06 4.05 -22.58
CA ARG A 463 12.94 2.62 -22.92
C ARG A 463 14.30 1.92 -22.92
N LEU A 464 15.32 2.52 -23.55
CA LEU A 464 16.67 1.95 -23.61
C LEU A 464 17.31 1.82 -22.23
N ILE A 465 17.17 2.83 -21.37
CA ILE A 465 17.66 2.78 -19.98
C ILE A 465 16.97 1.66 -19.19
N LYS A 466 15.66 1.48 -19.39
CA LYS A 466 14.88 0.44 -18.70
C LYS A 466 15.25 -0.97 -19.15
N GLU A 467 15.56 -1.17 -20.43
CA GLU A 467 16.08 -2.46 -20.93
C GLU A 467 17.49 -2.76 -20.41
N GLU A 468 18.37 -1.77 -20.38
CA GLU A 468 19.73 -1.94 -19.84
C GLU A 468 19.71 -2.30 -18.36
N MET A 469 18.80 -1.68 -17.59
CA MET A 469 18.59 -1.99 -16.18
C MET A 469 18.05 -3.41 -15.96
N LYS A 470 17.12 -3.87 -16.80
CA LYS A 470 16.63 -5.26 -16.78
C LYS A 470 17.76 -6.26 -17.07
N LYS A 471 18.61 -5.99 -18.06
CA LYS A 471 19.77 -6.85 -18.37
C LYS A 471 20.74 -6.97 -17.20
N ARG A 472 21.03 -5.86 -16.52
CA ARG A 472 21.90 -5.86 -15.33
C ARG A 472 21.34 -6.63 -14.15
N ILE A 473 20.04 -6.52 -13.91
CA ILE A 473 19.37 -7.28 -12.83
C ILE A 473 19.39 -8.78 -13.14
N ALA A 474 19.17 -9.16 -14.40
CA ALA A 474 19.26 -10.56 -14.83
C ALA A 474 20.68 -11.12 -14.69
N GLU A 475 21.69 -10.38 -15.11
CA GLU A 475 23.11 -10.76 -14.98
C GLU A 475 23.55 -10.88 -13.50
N GLU A 476 23.07 -9.99 -12.62
CA GLU A 476 23.35 -10.08 -11.18
C GLU A 476 22.65 -11.29 -10.53
N ALA A 477 21.43 -11.63 -10.97
CA ALA A 477 20.71 -12.81 -10.50
C ALA A 477 21.43 -14.11 -10.92
N GLU A 478 21.94 -14.16 -12.15
CA GLU A 478 22.72 -15.29 -12.67
C GLU A 478 24.03 -15.47 -11.88
N ARG A 479 24.77 -14.38 -11.62
CA ARG A 479 25.96 -14.42 -10.75
C ARG A 479 25.67 -14.95 -9.34
N ARG A 480 24.51 -14.60 -8.75
CA ARG A 480 24.11 -15.12 -7.43
C ARG A 480 23.79 -16.62 -7.48
N GLN A 481 23.18 -17.10 -8.56
CA GLN A 481 22.93 -18.53 -8.74
C GLN A 481 24.24 -19.31 -8.90
N GLU A 482 25.17 -18.81 -9.72
CA GLU A 482 26.50 -19.41 -9.87
C GLU A 482 27.27 -19.45 -8.55
N GLU A 483 27.20 -18.39 -7.74
CA GLU A 483 27.85 -18.34 -6.43
C GLU A 483 27.25 -19.37 -5.45
N MET A 484 25.93 -19.59 -5.48
CA MET A 484 25.28 -20.63 -4.69
C MET A 484 25.72 -22.03 -5.14
N LEU A 485 25.73 -22.30 -6.45
CA LEU A 485 26.21 -23.56 -7.01
C LEU A 485 27.68 -23.81 -6.68
N TRP A 486 28.51 -22.77 -6.71
CA TRP A 486 29.93 -22.86 -6.32
C TRP A 486 30.10 -23.20 -4.84
N LYS A 487 29.30 -22.57 -3.95
CA LYS A 487 29.28 -22.88 -2.51
C LYS A 487 28.85 -24.33 -2.25
N GLU A 488 27.83 -24.81 -2.95
CA GLU A 488 27.34 -26.18 -2.83
C GLU A 488 28.37 -27.21 -3.32
N ARG A 489 29.02 -26.94 -4.46
CA ARG A 489 30.13 -27.76 -4.98
C ARG A 489 31.32 -27.81 -4.02
N ARG A 490 31.63 -26.69 -3.36
CA ARG A 490 32.72 -26.62 -2.37
C ARG A 490 32.38 -27.41 -1.11
N LYS A 491 31.12 -27.38 -0.68
CA LYS A 491 30.63 -28.18 0.45
C LYS A 491 30.69 -29.68 0.14
N PHE A 492 30.26 -30.07 -1.07
CA PHE A 492 30.35 -31.45 -1.55
C PHE A 492 31.80 -31.97 -1.64
N LEU A 493 32.76 -31.14 -2.05
CA LEU A 493 34.17 -31.51 -2.07
C LEU A 493 34.79 -31.62 -0.67
N ALA A 494 34.33 -30.79 0.28
CA ALA A 494 34.77 -30.86 1.68
C ALA A 494 34.24 -32.14 2.36
N ASP A 495 32.97 -32.49 2.14
CA ASP A 495 32.37 -33.69 2.73
C ASP A 495 33.02 -34.98 2.20
N ASN A 496 33.42 -35.02 0.91
CA ASN A 496 34.12 -36.17 0.33
C ASN A 496 35.61 -36.30 0.72
N GLN A 497 36.24 -35.24 1.25
CA GLN A 497 37.61 -35.33 1.78
C GLN A 497 37.67 -35.82 3.23
N ILE A 498 36.54 -35.76 3.96
CA ILE A 498 36.48 -36.21 5.36
C ILE A 498 36.26 -37.73 5.46
N GLU A 499 35.69 -38.39 4.44
CA GLU A 499 35.50 -39.86 4.45
C GLU A 499 36.75 -40.67 4.06
N ALA A 500 37.86 -40.04 3.65
CA ALA A 500 39.04 -40.74 3.13
C ALA A 500 40.22 -40.87 4.11
N GLY A 501 40.07 -40.54 5.40
CA GLY A 501 41.22 -40.59 6.30
C GLY A 501 40.90 -40.67 7.79
N GLU A 502 40.51 -41.85 8.28
CA GLU A 502 40.77 -42.24 9.67
C GLU A 502 41.08 -43.76 9.77
N GLU A 503 42.37 -44.09 9.87
CA GLU A 503 42.87 -45.26 10.61
C GLU A 503 44.07 -44.84 11.50
N GLY A 504 43.77 -44.51 12.77
CA GLY A 504 44.57 -44.64 14.01
C GLY A 504 45.97 -43.98 14.15
N PRO A 505 46.62 -44.08 15.34
CA PRO A 505 46.12 -44.37 16.69
C PRO A 505 46.58 -43.36 17.79
N SER A 506 45.98 -43.52 18.98
CA SER A 506 46.28 -42.97 20.33
C SER A 506 47.79 -42.87 20.70
N PRO A 507 48.22 -41.96 21.62
CA PRO A 507 48.24 -42.28 23.06
C PRO A 507 48.03 -41.12 24.07
N GLU A 508 47.44 -41.50 25.21
CA GLU A 508 47.68 -41.17 26.64
C GLU A 508 47.98 -39.74 27.17
N ASP A 509 47.24 -39.45 28.26
CA ASP A 509 47.55 -38.74 29.52
C ASP A 509 47.96 -37.25 29.57
N SER A 510 47.10 -36.45 30.20
CA SER A 510 47.46 -35.74 31.46
C SER A 510 46.24 -35.04 32.09
N GLU A 511 46.00 -35.33 33.38
CA GLU A 511 45.17 -34.55 34.30
C GLU A 511 45.72 -33.11 34.49
N ILE A 512 44.85 -32.12 34.73
CA ILE A 512 44.96 -31.12 35.82
C ILE A 512 43.73 -30.17 35.86
N LYS A 513 43.03 -30.25 37.01
CA LYS A 513 42.22 -29.29 37.80
C LYS A 513 41.62 -27.99 37.19
N LYS A 514 40.28 -27.93 37.34
CA LYS A 514 39.41 -26.91 37.99
C LYS A 514 39.84 -25.43 37.95
N GLU A 515 38.92 -24.59 37.44
CA GLU A 515 38.30 -23.46 38.18
C GLU A 515 37.02 -22.97 37.46
N ALA A 516 36.00 -22.61 38.25
CA ALA A 516 34.72 -22.04 37.80
C ALA A 516 34.85 -20.51 37.61
N PRO A 517 33.91 -19.84 36.90
CA PRO A 517 32.81 -19.23 37.65
C PRO A 517 31.45 -19.10 36.92
N GLU A 518 30.43 -18.95 37.78
CA GLU A 518 29.24 -18.09 37.65
C GLU A 518 28.09 -18.46 36.69
N THR A 519 27.03 -18.88 37.37
CA THR A 519 25.68 -19.19 36.91
C THR A 519 24.88 -17.95 36.52
N LEU A 520 24.42 -17.88 35.27
CA LEU A 520 23.25 -17.09 34.86
C LEU A 520 22.03 -18.02 34.74
N ILE A 521 21.03 -17.74 35.55
CA ILE A 521 19.78 -18.46 35.72
C ILE A 521 18.92 -18.30 34.45
N SER A 522 18.70 -19.39 33.71
CA SER A 522 17.65 -19.45 32.67
C SER A 522 16.38 -20.04 33.27
N ILE A 523 15.32 -19.23 33.32
CA ILE A 523 13.97 -19.68 33.68
C ILE A 523 13.33 -20.24 32.41
N LEU A 524 13.54 -21.52 32.14
CA LEU A 524 12.78 -22.28 31.14
C LEU A 524 11.65 -23.05 31.85
N PRO A 525 10.39 -22.98 31.37
CA PRO A 525 9.29 -23.69 32.00
C PRO A 525 9.52 -25.21 31.94
N PRO A 526 9.17 -25.96 33.00
CA PRO A 526 9.40 -27.39 33.06
C PRO A 526 8.62 -28.11 31.95
N LYS A 527 9.32 -29.01 31.24
CA LYS A 527 8.73 -29.83 30.19
C LYS A 527 7.55 -30.62 30.77
N PRO A 528 6.38 -30.64 30.10
CA PRO A 528 5.21 -31.36 30.58
C PRO A 528 5.50 -32.86 30.65
N SER A 529 5.14 -33.44 31.80
CA SER A 529 5.26 -34.87 32.11
C SER A 529 4.59 -35.73 31.04
N LEU A 530 5.16 -36.90 30.75
CA LEU A 530 4.64 -37.84 29.75
C LEU A 530 3.16 -38.19 29.99
N LEU A 531 2.71 -38.21 31.25
CA LEU A 531 1.31 -38.45 31.60
C LEU A 531 0.38 -37.31 31.19
N GLN A 532 0.82 -36.04 31.27
CA GLN A 532 0.03 -34.90 30.80
C GLN A 532 -0.13 -34.90 29.27
N LYS A 533 0.90 -35.34 28.54
CA LYS A 533 0.82 -35.49 27.08
C LYS A 533 -0.19 -36.57 26.66
N ILE A 534 -0.27 -37.66 27.43
CA ILE A 534 -1.24 -38.73 27.18
C ILE A 534 -2.66 -38.25 27.50
N LEU A 535 -2.86 -37.55 28.60
CA LEU A 535 -4.18 -37.05 29.02
C LEU A 535 -4.77 -36.07 27.99
N ILE A 536 -3.95 -35.14 27.47
CA ILE A 536 -4.37 -34.20 26.43
C ILE A 536 -4.77 -34.92 25.13
N ARG A 537 -3.99 -35.94 24.71
CA ARG A 537 -4.33 -36.74 23.52
C ARG A 537 -5.64 -37.52 23.71
N THR A 538 -5.90 -38.01 24.92
CA THR A 538 -7.12 -38.76 25.23
C THR A 538 -8.36 -37.85 25.17
N VAL A 539 -8.24 -36.61 25.66
CA VAL A 539 -9.31 -35.60 25.59
C VAL A 539 -9.63 -35.22 24.14
N ILE A 540 -8.60 -35.02 23.30
CA ILE A 540 -8.79 -34.69 21.87
C ILE A 540 -9.53 -35.82 21.14
N ILE A 541 -9.17 -37.08 21.41
CA ILE A 541 -9.83 -38.24 20.80
C ILE A 541 -11.29 -38.34 21.25
N ALA A 542 -11.58 -38.09 22.54
CA ALA A 542 -12.95 -38.11 23.05
C ALA A 542 -13.82 -37.03 22.40
N VAL A 543 -13.29 -35.83 22.17
CA VAL A 543 -14.00 -34.76 21.45
C VAL A 543 -14.26 -35.15 19.99
N LEU A 544 -13.29 -35.75 19.29
CA LEU A 544 -13.46 -36.23 17.91
C LEU A 544 -14.53 -37.33 17.79
N LEU A 545 -14.62 -38.23 18.76
CA LEU A 545 -15.66 -39.27 18.76
C LEU A 545 -17.05 -38.69 19.05
N ALA A 546 -17.14 -37.70 19.94
CA ALA A 546 -18.41 -37.02 20.23
C ALA A 546 -18.92 -36.25 19.00
N THR A 547 -18.05 -35.54 18.28
CA THR A 547 -18.43 -34.83 17.05
C THR A 547 -18.84 -35.79 15.94
N ALA A 548 -18.12 -36.90 15.74
CA ALA A 548 -18.51 -37.95 14.80
C ALA A 548 -19.89 -38.56 15.12
N GLY A 549 -20.21 -38.76 16.40
CA GLY A 549 -21.51 -39.24 16.85
C GLY A 549 -22.66 -38.28 16.54
N VAL A 550 -22.43 -36.96 16.70
CA VAL A 550 -23.43 -35.93 16.35
C VAL A 550 -23.67 -35.89 14.83
N ILE A 551 -22.60 -35.98 14.03
CA ILE A 551 -22.72 -36.02 12.57
C ILE A 551 -23.50 -37.27 12.12
N TYR A 552 -23.18 -38.44 12.69
CA TYR A 552 -23.89 -39.67 12.39
C TYR A 552 -25.38 -39.61 12.76
N TRP A 553 -25.72 -38.99 13.90
CA TRP A 553 -27.09 -38.80 14.33
C TRP A 553 -27.88 -37.87 13.40
N LEU A 554 -27.29 -36.74 12.97
CA LEU A 554 -27.93 -35.82 12.03
C LEU A 554 -28.25 -36.49 10.68
N PHE A 555 -27.33 -37.29 10.14
CA PHE A 555 -27.53 -38.00 8.86
C PHE A 555 -28.54 -39.14 8.92
N THR A 556 -28.77 -39.73 10.10
CA THR A 556 -29.72 -40.84 10.26
C THR A 556 -31.15 -40.36 10.54
N THR A 557 -31.32 -39.16 11.11
CA THR A 557 -32.66 -38.61 11.36
C THR A 557 -33.38 -38.04 10.12
N GLU A 558 -32.65 -37.69 9.05
CA GLU A 558 -33.25 -37.13 7.82
C GLU A 558 -33.89 -38.16 6.88
N LYS A 559 -33.62 -39.47 7.03
CA LYS A 559 -34.10 -40.50 6.08
C LYS A 559 -35.49 -41.10 6.38
N VAL A 560 -36.26 -40.55 7.32
CA VAL A 560 -37.51 -41.20 7.79
C VAL A 560 -38.82 -40.63 7.21
N GLN A 561 -38.81 -39.58 6.36
CA GLN A 561 -40.07 -38.95 5.91
C GLN A 561 -40.48 -39.11 4.43
N LEU A 562 -39.76 -39.85 3.58
CA LEU A 562 -39.97 -39.76 2.12
C LEU A 562 -40.48 -41.01 1.38
N PHE A 563 -41.05 -42.01 2.06
CA PHE A 563 -41.76 -43.10 1.36
C PHE A 563 -43.04 -43.49 2.08
N LYS A 564 -44.13 -42.76 1.79
CA LYS A 564 -45.49 -43.27 1.98
C LYS A 564 -46.43 -42.65 0.96
N GLU A 565 -46.22 -42.99 -0.32
CA GLU A 565 -47.21 -42.74 -1.36
C GLU A 565 -47.87 -44.04 -1.81
N LYS A 566 -49.16 -43.91 -2.04
CA LYS A 566 -50.20 -44.93 -2.02
C LYS A 566 -50.40 -45.48 -3.43
N ILE A 567 -50.13 -46.76 -3.63
CA ILE A 567 -50.37 -47.47 -4.89
C ILE A 567 -51.87 -47.79 -5.00
N ILE A 568 -52.49 -47.38 -6.12
CA ILE A 568 -53.82 -47.82 -6.57
C ILE A 568 -53.58 -48.82 -7.72
N PRO A 569 -54.18 -50.03 -7.70
CA PRO A 569 -54.09 -50.96 -8.81
C PRO A 569 -55.20 -50.67 -9.83
N ILE A 570 -54.84 -50.57 -11.11
CA ILE A 570 -55.79 -50.64 -12.24
C ILE A 570 -55.38 -51.86 -13.06
N GLU A 571 -56.28 -52.83 -13.09
CA GLU A 571 -56.21 -54.11 -13.78
C GLU A 571 -56.94 -54.01 -15.15
N GLU A 572 -56.51 -54.89 -16.04
CA GLU A 572 -56.61 -54.91 -17.51
C GLU A 572 -58.02 -55.01 -18.10
N GLU A 573 -58.16 -54.58 -19.37
CA GLU A 573 -58.75 -55.42 -20.45
C GLU A 573 -58.44 -54.81 -21.85
N MET A 574 -57.81 -55.61 -22.73
CA MET A 574 -57.68 -55.41 -24.20
C MET A 574 -58.91 -56.01 -24.94
N PRO A 575 -59.00 -56.18 -26.30
CA PRO A 575 -58.36 -55.59 -27.51
C PRO A 575 -59.47 -55.08 -28.53
N PRO A 576 -59.30 -54.79 -29.88
CA PRO A 576 -58.26 -55.21 -30.85
C PRO A 576 -57.75 -54.23 -31.97
N THR A 577 -56.43 -54.33 -32.24
CA THR A 577 -55.67 -54.37 -33.55
C THR A 577 -55.64 -53.16 -34.53
N PRO A 578 -54.69 -53.11 -35.52
CA PRO A 578 -53.47 -52.27 -35.58
C PRO A 578 -53.50 -51.22 -36.74
N PRO A 579 -52.54 -50.26 -36.87
CA PRO A 579 -51.36 -50.52 -37.72
C PRO A 579 -50.06 -49.74 -37.35
N ALA A 580 -48.96 -50.28 -37.89
CA ALA A 580 -47.67 -49.65 -38.23
C ALA A 580 -46.69 -49.30 -37.09
N GLU A 581 -45.64 -50.13 -37.03
CA GLU A 581 -44.35 -49.86 -36.42
C GLU A 581 -43.76 -48.52 -36.93
N GLU A 582 -43.59 -47.56 -36.02
CA GLU A 582 -42.47 -46.64 -36.07
C GLU A 582 -41.59 -46.97 -34.87
N GLU A 583 -40.36 -47.43 -35.14
CA GLU A 583 -39.33 -47.60 -34.12
C GLU A 583 -39.10 -46.26 -33.42
N ILE A 584 -39.59 -46.14 -32.18
CA ILE A 584 -39.25 -45.04 -31.30
C ILE A 584 -37.79 -45.25 -30.91
N ILE A 585 -36.88 -44.62 -31.66
CA ILE A 585 -35.48 -44.47 -31.28
C ILE A 585 -35.47 -43.65 -29.98
N GLU A 586 -35.24 -44.30 -28.84
CA GLU A 586 -35.01 -43.62 -27.56
C GLU A 586 -33.80 -42.69 -27.71
N LYS A 587 -34.06 -41.39 -27.81
CA LYS A 587 -33.04 -40.36 -27.91
C LYS A 587 -32.12 -40.45 -26.68
N PRO A 588 -30.79 -40.59 -26.84
CA PRO A 588 -29.88 -40.71 -25.71
C PRO A 588 -30.01 -39.52 -24.76
N GLU A 589 -30.11 -39.80 -23.46
CA GLU A 589 -30.25 -38.80 -22.40
C GLU A 589 -28.95 -37.99 -22.28
N ILE A 590 -29.05 -36.65 -22.35
CA ILE A 590 -27.88 -35.76 -22.31
C ILE A 590 -27.35 -35.72 -20.88
N LEU A 591 -26.06 -36.04 -20.69
CA LEU A 591 -25.39 -35.92 -19.40
C LEU A 591 -25.11 -34.45 -19.09
N ILE A 592 -25.76 -33.90 -18.06
CA ILE A 592 -25.55 -32.51 -17.62
C ILE A 592 -24.51 -32.52 -16.49
N PRO A 593 -23.35 -31.87 -16.65
CA PRO A 593 -22.31 -31.85 -15.61
C PRO A 593 -22.80 -31.13 -14.35
N ALA A 594 -22.24 -31.47 -13.20
CA ALA A 594 -22.55 -30.80 -11.93
C ALA A 594 -21.97 -29.37 -11.91
N SER A 595 -22.68 -28.42 -11.29
CA SER A 595 -22.19 -27.04 -11.14
C SER A 595 -21.06 -26.96 -10.11
N LEU A 596 -19.95 -26.30 -10.45
CA LEU A 596 -18.78 -26.13 -9.57
C LEU A 596 -18.93 -25.00 -8.53
N ILE A 597 -20.02 -24.24 -8.62
CA ILE A 597 -20.41 -23.11 -7.75
C ILE A 597 -21.93 -23.10 -7.56
N SER A 598 -22.39 -22.60 -6.41
CA SER A 598 -23.82 -22.45 -6.11
C SER A 598 -24.43 -21.36 -6.98
N VAL A 599 -25.42 -21.73 -7.79
CA VAL A 599 -26.09 -20.81 -8.73
C VAL A 599 -27.52 -20.55 -8.32
N ASN A 600 -28.01 -19.36 -8.67
CA ASN A 600 -29.38 -18.90 -8.39
C ASN A 600 -30.37 -19.44 -9.41
N ALA A 601 -29.96 -19.52 -10.67
CA ALA A 601 -30.75 -20.02 -11.79
C ALA A 601 -29.85 -20.75 -12.79
N THR A 602 -30.45 -21.53 -13.69
CA THR A 602 -29.76 -22.19 -14.80
C THR A 602 -30.51 -21.90 -16.09
N GLU A 603 -29.82 -21.33 -17.06
CA GLU A 603 -30.32 -21.01 -18.40
C GLU A 603 -29.69 -21.95 -19.42
N THR A 604 -30.52 -22.53 -20.30
CA THR A 604 -30.05 -23.42 -21.37
C THR A 604 -30.21 -22.72 -22.71
N VAL A 605 -29.09 -22.52 -23.41
CA VAL A 605 -29.03 -21.92 -24.73
C VAL A 605 -28.83 -23.04 -25.74
N LYS A 606 -29.81 -23.19 -26.63
CA LYS A 606 -29.75 -24.19 -27.71
C LYS A 606 -29.05 -23.59 -28.93
N ILE A 607 -28.02 -24.27 -29.40
CA ILE A 607 -27.25 -23.89 -30.58
C ILE A 607 -27.31 -25.02 -31.61
N ALA A 608 -27.28 -24.68 -32.90
CA ALA A 608 -27.11 -25.67 -33.96
C ALA A 608 -25.63 -25.83 -34.35
N SER A 609 -24.80 -24.82 -34.11
CA SER A 609 -23.35 -24.88 -34.37
C SER A 609 -22.56 -24.03 -33.38
N LEU A 610 -21.28 -24.36 -33.18
CA LEU A 610 -20.36 -23.60 -32.32
C LEU A 610 -20.27 -22.11 -32.75
N SER A 611 -20.41 -21.84 -34.04
CA SER A 611 -20.36 -20.47 -34.60
C SER A 611 -21.48 -19.54 -34.11
N GLU A 612 -22.56 -20.08 -33.54
CA GLU A 612 -23.68 -19.30 -33.00
C GLU A 612 -23.44 -18.80 -31.58
N ILE A 613 -22.50 -19.41 -30.85
CA ILE A 613 -22.24 -19.11 -29.44
C ILE A 613 -21.91 -17.63 -29.21
N PRO A 614 -21.03 -16.97 -29.99
CA PRO A 614 -20.71 -15.56 -29.77
C PRO A 614 -21.97 -14.67 -29.82
N THR A 615 -22.82 -14.86 -30.83
CA THR A 615 -24.05 -14.08 -31.00
C THR A 615 -25.06 -14.35 -29.88
N GLN A 616 -25.26 -15.62 -29.52
CA GLN A 616 -26.17 -16.00 -28.43
C GLN A 616 -25.69 -15.46 -27.08
N LEU A 617 -24.38 -15.48 -26.84
CA LEU A 617 -23.79 -15.00 -25.59
C LEU A 617 -23.90 -13.48 -25.45
N SER A 618 -23.65 -12.72 -26.52
CA SER A 618 -23.88 -11.26 -26.54
C SER A 618 -25.34 -10.93 -26.23
N GLN A 619 -26.28 -11.60 -26.88
CA GLN A 619 -27.72 -11.41 -26.63
C GLN A 619 -28.11 -11.76 -25.19
N LEU A 620 -27.49 -12.79 -24.61
CA LEU A 620 -27.75 -13.20 -23.23
C LEU A 620 -27.26 -12.17 -22.22
N LEU A 621 -26.12 -11.51 -22.49
CA LEU A 621 -25.55 -10.46 -21.63
C LEU A 621 -26.36 -9.16 -21.68
N GLU A 622 -27.08 -8.90 -22.78
CA GLU A 622 -27.98 -7.74 -22.90
C GLU A 622 -29.31 -7.91 -22.15
N ARG A 623 -29.65 -9.12 -21.69
CA ARG A 623 -30.90 -9.38 -20.97
C ARG A 623 -30.85 -8.90 -19.54
N THR A 624 -31.95 -8.35 -19.04
CA THR A 624 -32.12 -8.09 -17.62
C THR A 624 -32.59 -9.36 -16.90
N PHE A 625 -31.89 -9.75 -15.83
CA PHE A 625 -32.31 -10.87 -15.00
C PHE A 625 -32.97 -10.36 -13.71
N GLU A 626 -34.05 -11.02 -13.28
CA GLU A 626 -34.84 -10.60 -12.10
C GLU A 626 -34.11 -10.79 -10.77
N THR A 627 -33.11 -11.68 -10.73
CA THR A 627 -32.36 -12.01 -9.52
C THR A 627 -30.91 -11.60 -9.66
N GLU A 628 -30.40 -10.89 -8.66
CA GLU A 628 -28.96 -10.64 -8.52
C GLU A 628 -28.26 -11.95 -8.15
N GLY A 629 -27.09 -12.20 -8.75
CA GLY A 629 -26.27 -13.36 -8.43
C GLY A 629 -25.77 -14.15 -9.65
N HIS A 630 -25.45 -15.42 -9.43
CA HIS A 630 -24.83 -16.29 -10.44
C HIS A 630 -25.88 -17.11 -11.17
N ILE A 631 -25.92 -16.96 -12.49
CA ILE A 631 -26.82 -17.66 -13.39
C ILE A 631 -25.97 -18.61 -14.23
N ARG A 632 -26.18 -19.91 -14.06
CA ARG A 632 -25.44 -20.93 -14.82
C ARG A 632 -25.92 -20.92 -16.26
N ILE A 633 -24.99 -20.97 -17.20
CA ILE A 633 -25.30 -21.07 -18.63
C ILE A 633 -24.92 -22.47 -19.11
N LEU A 634 -25.87 -23.18 -19.71
CA LEU A 634 -25.66 -24.45 -20.39
C LEU A 634 -25.79 -24.22 -21.90
N LEU A 635 -24.74 -24.53 -22.65
CA LEU A 635 -24.75 -24.44 -24.11
C LEU A 635 -25.05 -25.85 -24.67
N GLU A 636 -26.26 -26.07 -25.18
CA GLU A 636 -26.70 -27.37 -25.71
C GLU A 636 -26.57 -27.37 -27.24
N ASN A 637 -25.67 -28.19 -27.77
CA ASN A 637 -25.57 -28.42 -29.21
C ASN A 637 -26.66 -29.41 -29.63
N THR A 638 -27.67 -28.91 -30.34
CA THR A 638 -28.84 -29.68 -30.76
C THR A 638 -28.54 -30.75 -31.82
N ASN A 639 -27.48 -30.57 -32.60
CA ASN A 639 -27.05 -31.52 -33.63
C ASN A 639 -26.26 -32.70 -33.05
N GLU A 640 -25.43 -32.44 -32.04
CA GLU A 640 -24.59 -33.45 -31.39
C GLU A 640 -25.23 -34.02 -30.12
N ASN A 641 -26.31 -33.40 -29.64
CA ASN A 641 -27.01 -33.77 -28.40
C ASN A 641 -26.05 -33.81 -27.19
N LYS A 642 -25.16 -32.82 -27.10
CA LYS A 642 -24.08 -32.70 -26.10
C LYS A 642 -24.05 -31.28 -25.54
N ILE A 643 -23.63 -31.14 -24.27
CA ILE A 643 -23.29 -29.84 -23.67
C ILE A 643 -21.87 -29.45 -24.08
N VAL A 644 -21.70 -28.21 -24.55
CA VAL A 644 -20.39 -27.69 -25.01
C VAL A 644 -19.39 -27.69 -23.85
N GLY A 645 -18.22 -28.29 -24.09
CA GLY A 645 -17.10 -28.36 -23.13
C GLY A 645 -16.22 -27.11 -23.15
N LEU A 646 -15.26 -27.02 -22.22
CA LEU A 646 -14.33 -25.89 -22.12
C LEU A 646 -13.47 -25.76 -23.40
N ASN A 647 -13.00 -26.88 -23.95
CA ASN A 647 -12.16 -26.88 -25.15
C ASN A 647 -12.90 -26.34 -26.38
N GLU A 648 -14.14 -26.81 -26.58
CA GLU A 648 -15.02 -26.34 -27.67
C GLU A 648 -15.39 -24.86 -27.49
N PHE A 649 -15.60 -24.41 -26.24
CA PHE A 649 -15.81 -23.01 -25.92
C PHE A 649 -14.58 -22.15 -26.28
N PHE A 650 -13.36 -22.63 -25.99
CA PHE A 650 -12.12 -21.91 -26.33
C PHE A 650 -11.89 -21.88 -27.85
N GLU A 651 -12.14 -22.99 -28.54
CA GLU A 651 -12.05 -23.09 -30.00
C GLU A 651 -13.00 -22.11 -30.70
N THR A 652 -14.23 -21.99 -30.19
CA THR A 652 -15.24 -21.06 -30.72
C THR A 652 -14.77 -19.61 -30.78
N PHE A 653 -14.03 -19.17 -29.75
CA PHE A 653 -13.50 -17.81 -29.67
C PHE A 653 -12.04 -17.72 -30.17
N GLU A 654 -11.50 -18.81 -30.73
CA GLU A 654 -10.11 -18.92 -31.17
C GLU A 654 -9.11 -18.44 -30.09
N ILE A 655 -9.33 -18.88 -28.85
CA ILE A 655 -8.50 -18.47 -27.71
C ILE A 655 -7.16 -19.21 -27.77
N GLU A 656 -6.08 -18.46 -28.04
CA GLU A 656 -4.73 -18.99 -27.99
C GLU A 656 -4.28 -19.18 -26.53
N THR A 657 -4.07 -20.43 -26.11
CA THR A 657 -3.64 -20.72 -24.74
C THR A 657 -2.17 -21.16 -24.69
N PRO A 658 -1.46 -20.92 -23.56
CA PRO A 658 -0.14 -21.51 -23.36
C PRO A 658 -0.21 -23.03 -23.43
N GLN A 659 0.82 -23.64 -24.00
CA GLN A 659 0.92 -25.09 -24.14
C GLN A 659 0.74 -25.79 -22.78
N GLY A 660 -0.17 -26.76 -22.72
CA GLY A 660 -0.50 -27.53 -21.52
C GLY A 660 -1.46 -26.85 -20.55
N LEU A 661 -2.05 -25.69 -20.88
CA LEU A 661 -3.10 -25.08 -20.04
C LEU A 661 -4.38 -25.93 -20.04
N LEU A 662 -4.89 -26.26 -21.23
CA LEU A 662 -6.13 -27.03 -21.38
C LEU A 662 -5.99 -28.46 -20.83
N GLU A 663 -4.80 -29.05 -20.88
CA GLU A 663 -4.52 -30.37 -20.27
C GLU A 663 -4.61 -30.35 -18.74
N LYS A 664 -4.55 -29.16 -18.11
CA LYS A 664 -4.66 -28.98 -16.66
C LYS A 664 -6.04 -28.55 -16.20
N LEU A 665 -6.95 -28.28 -17.12
CA LEU A 665 -8.31 -27.86 -16.82
C LEU A 665 -9.27 -28.97 -17.26
N ASP A 666 -10.19 -29.34 -16.37
CA ASP A 666 -11.26 -30.26 -16.71
C ASP A 666 -12.14 -29.66 -17.82
N ASP A 667 -12.53 -30.48 -18.80
CA ASP A 667 -13.40 -30.06 -19.90
C ASP A 667 -14.82 -29.77 -19.39
N ASP A 668 -15.22 -30.44 -18.29
CA ASP A 668 -16.44 -30.15 -17.55
C ASP A 668 -16.28 -28.86 -16.73
N PHE A 669 -16.85 -27.78 -17.23
CA PHE A 669 -16.75 -26.46 -16.63
C PHE A 669 -18.12 -25.84 -16.35
N THR A 670 -18.16 -24.86 -15.45
CA THR A 670 -19.37 -24.08 -15.17
C THR A 670 -19.22 -22.69 -15.77
N LEU A 671 -19.87 -22.47 -16.91
CA LEU A 671 -20.09 -21.13 -17.47
C LEU A 671 -21.20 -20.42 -16.70
N PHE A 672 -21.01 -19.15 -16.36
CA PHE A 672 -22.00 -18.38 -15.63
C PHE A 672 -22.00 -16.90 -16.03
N ILE A 673 -23.14 -16.26 -15.79
CA ILE A 673 -23.28 -14.80 -15.78
C ILE A 673 -23.47 -14.38 -14.32
N TYR A 674 -22.69 -13.41 -13.88
CA TYR A 674 -22.96 -12.68 -12.66
C TYR A 674 -23.77 -11.42 -13.00
N ASN A 675 -25.01 -11.37 -12.53
CA ASN A 675 -25.90 -10.21 -12.63
C ASN A 675 -25.76 -9.38 -11.35
N GLY A 676 -25.10 -8.22 -11.43
CA GLY A 676 -24.89 -7.27 -10.32
C GLY A 676 -25.60 -5.92 -10.54
N GLU A 677 -25.32 -4.92 -9.70
CA GLU A 677 -25.85 -3.55 -9.84
C GLU A 677 -25.21 -2.84 -11.07
N GLY A 678 -25.69 -3.16 -12.27
CA GLY A 678 -25.36 -2.41 -13.49
C GLY A 678 -25.33 -3.27 -14.76
N ASP A 679 -24.41 -4.24 -14.81
CA ASP A 679 -24.11 -5.01 -16.03
C ASP A 679 -23.95 -6.51 -15.74
N ASN A 680 -24.34 -7.33 -16.71
CA ASN A 680 -24.07 -8.76 -16.70
C ASN A 680 -22.60 -9.05 -17.05
N ARG A 681 -21.95 -9.87 -16.22
CA ARG A 681 -20.53 -10.19 -16.38
C ARG A 681 -20.32 -11.69 -16.49
N LEU A 682 -19.76 -12.11 -17.62
CA LEU A 682 -19.40 -13.49 -17.85
C LEU A 682 -18.29 -13.95 -16.91
N GLY A 683 -18.38 -15.18 -16.44
CA GLY A 683 -17.27 -15.89 -15.87
C GLY A 683 -17.39 -17.39 -16.09
N PHE A 684 -16.30 -18.10 -15.84
CA PHE A 684 -16.32 -19.54 -15.80
C PHE A 684 -15.44 -20.10 -14.70
N ILE A 685 -15.76 -21.31 -14.29
CA ILE A 685 -15.00 -22.09 -13.30
C ILE A 685 -14.73 -23.46 -13.90
N ALA A 686 -13.48 -23.91 -13.83
CA ALA A 686 -13.07 -25.25 -14.22
C ALA A 686 -12.29 -25.91 -13.08
N LYS A 687 -12.40 -27.23 -12.95
CA LYS A 687 -11.56 -27.98 -12.02
C LYS A 687 -10.15 -28.10 -12.59
N THR A 688 -9.15 -28.16 -11.72
CA THR A 688 -7.74 -28.22 -12.09
C THR A 688 -7.18 -29.61 -11.79
N GLU A 689 -6.48 -30.19 -12.75
CA GLU A 689 -5.76 -31.46 -12.58
C GLU A 689 -4.31 -31.16 -12.16
N GLY A 690 -4.08 -31.14 -10.85
CA GLY A 690 -2.76 -30.82 -10.27
C GLY A 690 -2.50 -29.32 -10.17
N SER A 691 -2.61 -28.78 -8.95
CA SER A 691 -2.41 -27.35 -8.68
C SER A 691 -0.97 -26.85 -8.91
N GLU A 692 -0.01 -27.77 -9.01
CA GLU A 692 1.40 -27.43 -9.22
C GLU A 692 1.60 -26.87 -10.65
N ASN A 693 2.20 -25.69 -10.72
CA ASN A 693 2.53 -24.94 -11.95
C ASN A 693 1.39 -24.28 -12.75
N LEU A 694 0.10 -24.47 -12.42
CA LEU A 694 -0.98 -23.73 -13.12
C LEU A 694 -0.81 -22.22 -12.97
N PHE A 695 -0.47 -21.75 -11.76
CA PHE A 695 -0.24 -20.33 -11.50
C PHE A 695 0.88 -19.74 -12.38
N ASN A 696 1.97 -20.49 -12.58
CA ASN A 696 3.09 -20.05 -13.41
C ASN A 696 2.71 -20.00 -14.90
N LEU A 697 1.93 -20.97 -15.38
CA LEU A 697 1.38 -20.97 -16.74
C LEU A 697 0.47 -19.77 -16.98
N MET A 698 -0.47 -19.52 -16.06
CA MET A 698 -1.36 -18.35 -16.14
C MET A 698 -0.56 -17.05 -16.12
N ARG A 699 0.50 -16.96 -15.29
CA ARG A 699 1.38 -15.79 -15.24
C ARG A 699 2.15 -15.56 -16.54
N SER A 700 2.58 -16.63 -17.22
CA SER A 700 3.20 -16.51 -18.55
C SER A 700 2.20 -16.09 -19.62
N TRP A 701 0.92 -16.46 -19.46
CA TRP A 701 -0.15 -16.07 -20.38
C TRP A 701 -0.48 -14.59 -20.29
N GLU A 702 -0.29 -13.94 -19.14
CA GLU A 702 -0.63 -12.52 -18.91
C GLU A 702 -0.07 -11.54 -19.95
N ALA A 703 1.05 -11.89 -20.60
CA ALA A 703 1.67 -11.06 -21.63
C ALA A 703 0.88 -11.01 -22.95
N THR A 704 0.14 -12.09 -23.28
CA THR A 704 -0.63 -12.23 -24.52
C THR A 704 -2.12 -12.41 -24.27
N MET A 705 -2.55 -12.60 -23.02
CA MET A 705 -3.95 -12.90 -22.66
C MET A 705 -4.96 -11.88 -23.21
N GLU A 706 -4.61 -10.60 -23.31
CA GLU A 706 -5.49 -9.59 -23.92
C GLU A 706 -5.73 -9.82 -25.42
N THR A 707 -4.68 -10.18 -26.16
CA THR A 707 -4.78 -10.49 -27.60
C THR A 707 -5.44 -11.85 -27.81
N ASP A 708 -5.06 -12.82 -27.00
CA ASP A 708 -5.52 -14.20 -27.14
C ASP A 708 -7.01 -14.34 -26.81
N THR A 709 -7.54 -13.49 -25.94
CA THR A 709 -8.97 -13.47 -25.59
C THR A 709 -9.75 -12.36 -26.31
N GLU A 710 -9.16 -11.73 -27.33
CA GLU A 710 -9.75 -10.54 -27.97
C GLU A 710 -11.14 -10.80 -28.56
N LYS A 711 -11.35 -11.95 -29.24
CA LYS A 711 -12.64 -12.28 -29.85
C LYS A 711 -13.73 -12.51 -28.81
N LEU A 712 -13.39 -13.21 -27.72
CA LEU A 712 -14.29 -13.36 -26.57
C LEU A 712 -14.68 -12.00 -26.04
N PHE A 713 -13.70 -11.16 -25.66
CA PHE A 713 -13.99 -9.87 -25.05
C PHE A 713 -14.72 -8.90 -25.99
N LYS A 714 -14.49 -8.95 -27.31
CA LYS A 714 -15.31 -8.22 -28.30
C LYS A 714 -16.76 -8.67 -28.28
N ALA A 715 -17.03 -9.98 -28.20
CA ALA A 715 -18.39 -10.49 -28.04
C ALA A 715 -19.03 -10.09 -26.70
N LEU A 716 -18.22 -9.82 -25.67
CA LEU A 716 -18.65 -9.31 -24.36
C LEU A 716 -18.79 -7.76 -24.30
N GLY A 717 -18.62 -7.05 -25.42
CA GLY A 717 -18.77 -5.59 -25.49
C GLY A 717 -17.49 -4.77 -25.22
N LYS A 718 -16.29 -5.35 -25.41
CA LYS A 718 -15.04 -4.60 -25.36
C LYS A 718 -14.95 -3.59 -26.51
N GLU A 719 -14.93 -2.30 -26.18
CA GLU A 719 -14.76 -1.21 -27.16
C GLU A 719 -13.31 -0.73 -27.27
N GLU A 720 -12.55 -0.75 -26.16
CA GLU A 720 -11.22 -0.16 -26.06
C GLU A 720 -10.16 -1.14 -25.53
N THR A 721 -8.89 -0.82 -25.75
CA THR A 721 -7.74 -1.58 -25.21
C THR A 721 -7.49 -1.22 -23.73
N ALA A 722 -6.79 -2.09 -23.00
CA ALA A 722 -6.50 -1.84 -21.58
C ALA A 722 -5.71 -0.54 -21.35
N THR A 723 -6.11 0.24 -20.34
CA THR A 723 -5.41 1.49 -19.98
C THR A 723 -3.99 1.24 -19.49
N VAL A 724 -3.75 0.06 -18.91
CA VAL A 724 -2.46 -0.38 -18.38
C VAL A 724 -2.17 -1.76 -18.93
N LEU A 725 -1.09 -1.91 -19.72
CA LEU A 725 -0.71 -3.16 -20.39
C LEU A 725 -0.12 -4.25 -19.46
N SER A 726 -0.34 -4.15 -18.15
CA SER A 726 0.22 -5.09 -17.18
C SER A 726 -0.81 -5.50 -16.15
N PHE A 727 -0.95 -6.81 -15.94
CA PHE A 727 -1.79 -7.36 -14.89
C PHE A 727 -1.37 -6.85 -13.51
N LYS A 728 -2.37 -6.37 -12.76
CA LYS A 728 -2.26 -5.99 -11.35
C LYS A 728 -2.54 -7.22 -10.48
N GLN A 729 -2.01 -7.20 -9.27
CA GLN A 729 -2.20 -8.24 -8.27
C GLN A 729 -2.87 -7.67 -7.04
N THR A 730 -3.86 -8.39 -6.50
CA THR A 730 -4.47 -8.09 -5.20
C THR A 730 -4.77 -9.40 -4.46
N THR A 731 -5.13 -9.31 -3.19
CA THR A 731 -5.52 -10.48 -2.38
C THR A 731 -6.89 -10.22 -1.77
N TYR A 732 -7.82 -11.17 -1.93
CA TYR A 732 -9.16 -11.09 -1.38
C TYR A 732 -9.47 -12.37 -0.61
N LYS A 733 -9.78 -12.27 0.69
CA LYS A 733 -10.02 -13.43 1.59
C LYS A 733 -8.94 -14.53 1.46
N ASN A 734 -7.66 -14.13 1.43
CA ASN A 734 -6.50 -15.01 1.21
C ASN A 734 -6.42 -15.71 -0.16
N VAL A 735 -7.24 -15.30 -1.12
CA VAL A 735 -7.16 -15.74 -2.52
C VAL A 735 -6.39 -14.70 -3.32
N LEU A 736 -5.35 -15.14 -4.03
CA LEU A 736 -4.56 -14.27 -4.90
C LEU A 736 -5.33 -14.02 -6.20
N LEU A 737 -5.66 -12.76 -6.46
CA LEU A 737 -6.39 -12.31 -7.63
C LEU A 737 -5.45 -11.53 -8.56
N ARG A 738 -5.49 -11.84 -9.85
CA ARG A 738 -4.78 -11.09 -10.88
C ARG A 738 -5.77 -10.54 -11.90
N TYR A 739 -5.60 -9.26 -12.27
CA TYR A 739 -6.56 -8.57 -13.10
C TYR A 739 -5.94 -7.53 -14.04
N LEU A 740 -6.58 -7.35 -15.19
CA LEU A 740 -6.29 -6.34 -16.20
C LEU A 740 -7.59 -5.55 -16.46
N SER A 741 -7.60 -4.26 -16.12
CA SER A 741 -8.80 -3.41 -16.25
C SER A 741 -8.87 -2.74 -17.63
N PHE A 742 -10.07 -2.73 -18.23
CA PHE A 742 -10.39 -1.93 -19.40
C PHE A 742 -10.98 -0.55 -18.99
N PRO A 743 -10.96 0.46 -19.88
CA PRO A 743 -11.50 1.80 -19.59
C PRO A 743 -13.01 1.82 -19.32
N SER A 744 -13.77 0.91 -19.93
CA SER A 744 -15.22 0.80 -19.75
C SER A 744 -15.55 0.15 -18.40
N GLY A 745 -16.49 0.77 -17.67
CA GLY A 745 -16.77 0.53 -16.24
C GLY A 745 -16.76 -0.93 -15.79
N ASN A 746 -16.03 -1.23 -14.71
CA ASN A 746 -15.91 -2.54 -14.06
C ASN A 746 -15.64 -3.73 -15.01
N PHE A 747 -15.12 -3.50 -16.21
CA PHE A 747 -14.85 -4.54 -17.20
C PHE A 747 -13.34 -4.82 -17.28
N GLY A 748 -12.95 -6.09 -17.38
CA GLY A 748 -11.55 -6.47 -17.35
C GLY A 748 -11.33 -7.98 -17.34
N ILE A 749 -10.10 -8.41 -17.62
CA ILE A 749 -9.71 -9.82 -17.51
C ILE A 749 -9.31 -10.08 -16.07
N CYS A 750 -10.04 -10.94 -15.36
CA CYS A 750 -9.72 -11.31 -13.98
C CYS A 750 -9.59 -12.81 -13.85
N TRP A 751 -8.56 -13.29 -13.16
CA TRP A 751 -8.40 -14.72 -12.89
C TRP A 751 -7.84 -14.99 -11.50
N ALA A 752 -8.21 -16.14 -10.94
CA ALA A 752 -7.78 -16.60 -9.63
C ALA A 752 -7.78 -18.13 -9.57
N THR A 753 -7.04 -18.69 -8.62
CA THR A 753 -7.07 -20.12 -8.30
C THR A 753 -7.47 -20.28 -6.83
N TYR A 754 -8.46 -21.14 -6.55
CA TYR A 754 -8.91 -21.44 -5.19
C TYR A 754 -9.11 -22.94 -5.01
N GLY A 755 -8.29 -23.57 -4.15
CA GLY A 755 -8.27 -25.02 -4.02
C GLY A 755 -7.88 -25.70 -5.32
N ASP A 756 -8.75 -26.59 -5.81
CA ASP A 756 -8.63 -27.29 -7.09
C ASP A 756 -9.45 -26.61 -8.21
N LYS A 757 -9.83 -25.34 -8.04
CA LYS A 757 -10.67 -24.60 -9.01
C LYS A 757 -9.93 -23.43 -9.61
N PHE A 758 -10.04 -23.29 -10.93
CA PHE A 758 -9.60 -22.13 -11.69
C PHE A 758 -10.82 -21.25 -12.01
N LEU A 759 -10.68 -19.94 -11.77
CA LEU A 759 -11.70 -18.94 -12.02
C LEU A 759 -11.20 -17.93 -13.03
N PHE A 760 -12.05 -17.61 -14.01
CA PHE A 760 -11.82 -16.55 -14.99
C PHE A 760 -13.11 -15.74 -15.17
N THR A 761 -13.03 -14.41 -15.09
CA THR A 761 -14.21 -13.53 -15.23
C THR A 761 -13.89 -12.28 -16.03
N SER A 762 -14.94 -11.64 -16.57
CA SER A 762 -14.88 -10.37 -17.28
C SER A 762 -15.05 -9.13 -16.38
N SER A 763 -15.09 -9.30 -15.05
CA SER A 763 -15.12 -8.19 -14.09
C SER A 763 -14.52 -8.55 -12.72
N GLY A 764 -13.95 -7.52 -12.07
CA GLY A 764 -13.42 -7.63 -10.71
C GLY A 764 -14.50 -7.93 -9.66
N GLU A 765 -15.72 -7.43 -9.86
CA GLU A 765 -16.84 -7.74 -8.97
C GLU A 765 -17.27 -9.20 -9.09
N SER A 766 -17.41 -9.71 -10.32
CA SER A 766 -17.82 -11.10 -10.59
C SER A 766 -16.86 -12.10 -9.95
N ILE A 767 -15.54 -11.87 -10.02
CA ILE A 767 -14.57 -12.79 -9.40
C ILE A 767 -14.62 -12.73 -7.87
N ILE A 768 -14.77 -11.55 -7.28
CA ILE A 768 -14.91 -11.39 -5.82
C ILE A 768 -16.12 -12.16 -5.32
N ARG A 769 -17.27 -12.01 -5.99
CA ARG A 769 -18.53 -12.67 -5.64
C ARG A 769 -18.48 -14.17 -5.88
N SER A 770 -17.74 -14.61 -6.88
CA SER A 770 -17.48 -16.03 -7.14
C SER A 770 -16.61 -16.65 -6.04
N ILE A 771 -15.57 -15.94 -5.59
CA ILE A 771 -14.74 -16.36 -4.43
C ILE A 771 -15.60 -16.44 -3.16
N ASP A 772 -16.50 -15.48 -2.91
CA ASP A 772 -17.41 -15.50 -1.77
C ASP A 772 -18.26 -16.77 -1.71
N LYS A 773 -18.83 -17.16 -2.85
CA LYS A 773 -19.63 -18.39 -2.94
C LYS A 773 -18.78 -19.65 -2.78
N LEU A 774 -17.58 -19.67 -3.34
CA LEU A 774 -16.67 -20.82 -3.20
C LEU A 774 -16.17 -21.03 -1.78
N ILE A 775 -16.01 -19.97 -1.00
CA ILE A 775 -15.61 -20.05 0.42
C ILE A 775 -16.78 -20.50 1.32
N THR A 776 -18.02 -20.25 0.89
CA THR A 776 -19.24 -20.56 1.67
C THR A 776 -19.74 -21.98 1.42
N GLN A 777 -19.35 -22.60 0.30
CA GLN A 777 -19.53 -24.03 0.03
C GLN A 777 -18.59 -24.88 0.88
#